data_AF-A0A936KDG2-F1
#
_entry.id   AF-A0A936KDG2-F1
#
_cell.length_a   1.000
_cell.length_b   1.000
_cell.length_c   1.000
_cell.angle_alpha   90.00
_cell.angle_beta   90.00
_cell.angle_gamma   90.00
#
_symmetry.space_group_name_H-M   'P 1'
#
loop_
_entity.id
_entity.type
_entity.pdbx_description
1 polymer ?
#
loop_
_entity_poly.entity_id
_entity_poly.type
_entity_poly.pdbx_seq_one_letter_code
_entity_poly.pdbx_strand_id
1 'polypeptide(L)'
;MGVVYEGYDPLIKRVVALKTIRPDQLQGEDAGTVIARFRREAQAAGRLSHPNIVSIHDFGEDAGVWYIAMEHVHGRELKECFDANERFKTADVVRIMAQILAALDYSHRQGVIHRDVKPANIFLQDDGSVKVADFGIAHIESSNLTQVGTVLGTPSYMSPEQILGLPVDGRSDLFSAGVILYQFLTGERPFAGSAATTMQKVLKEDPLPPSTLNVQVLPVMDAVVRKALAKRADDRFQSAQELAAAIAAAAPPAAPARYASDAEPTIIAAPAPNVAPAAPAAPAAPAAPPAPAAAATKSSPTPVLAMVIAAAIVVVGAGAWFTFQRPTGEIARTGPPVAPPVAASGAQSSAPAATPAPAPAPTPAPVLAAATPPAEPGTMTIAAVGLVDPADPRYQGDKDLLQRELRADSRSQLVEKAVGLLVDPASIAANYDLLQRRVLADSSSFVKTVVRESEPRLGKDGLMSMTTEAVVNVRAVQKSLNQMTRDERVQLIRASGDPRVSLQIDVRDADRPDAAPIPSPVAENVLKERIRTFGFRVWADGGAAGSQGGATPDFTVQGEARIKRLSVRLEASGLVVTKYALTSWTVKCIDRATGEEIYFNTTLPKGAGSWASEEEALKAIGTRIADEFSRDFFLQHAHVTGQRVTLNVDGMPDAAAEDLLARELVGLPEVVAAIPGAPARPRAYALRLAGMGPPGDLVANGVLKPLNAKLGQPCFALGSIAGNEVAVTFDRRCADAAVLSRLETYPPAGLYGSPPGRQKAVVKNPETLRKLATI
;
A
#
# COMPACT_ATOMS: atom_id res chain seq x y z
N MET A 1 2.52 25.29 -5.42
CA MET A 1 2.23 25.57 -6.85
C MET A 1 2.92 26.87 -7.21
N GLY A 2 3.54 26.96 -8.39
CA GLY A 2 4.30 28.15 -8.81
C GLY A 2 3.48 29.43 -9.00
N VAL A 3 4.14 30.52 -9.39
CA VAL A 3 3.50 31.74 -9.92
C VAL A 3 3.75 31.78 -11.43
N VAL A 4 2.74 32.17 -12.21
CA VAL A 4 2.86 32.34 -13.66
C VAL A 4 2.88 33.83 -13.98
N TYR A 5 3.88 34.25 -14.74
CA TYR A 5 4.07 35.62 -15.21
C TYR A 5 3.94 35.69 -16.73
N GLU A 6 3.45 36.82 -17.24
CA GLU A 6 3.71 37.19 -18.62
C GLU A 6 5.18 37.61 -18.74
N GLY A 7 5.91 37.01 -19.67
CA GLY A 7 7.31 37.27 -19.94
C GLY A 7 7.52 37.68 -21.39
N TYR A 8 8.60 38.43 -21.64
CA TYR A 8 9.03 38.79 -22.98
C TYR A 8 10.42 38.21 -23.25
N ASP A 9 10.52 37.37 -24.27
CA ASP A 9 11.80 36.87 -24.78
C ASP A 9 12.41 37.92 -25.71
N PRO A 10 13.48 38.63 -25.32
CA PRO A 10 14.05 39.72 -26.10
C PRO A 10 14.86 39.24 -27.31
N LEU A 11 15.31 37.99 -27.32
CA LEU A 11 16.11 37.42 -28.41
C LEU A 11 15.21 37.00 -29.57
N ILE A 12 14.13 36.28 -29.27
CA ILE A 12 13.15 35.82 -30.26
C ILE A 12 12.05 36.87 -30.49
N LYS A 13 11.96 37.89 -29.62
CA LYS A 13 10.98 38.99 -29.65
C LYS A 13 9.53 38.50 -29.60
N ARG A 14 9.23 37.64 -28.62
CA ARG A 14 7.89 37.07 -28.41
C ARG A 14 7.47 37.13 -26.94
N VAL A 15 6.15 37.14 -26.72
CA VAL A 15 5.57 36.98 -25.39
C VAL A 15 5.49 35.49 -25.05
N VAL A 16 5.80 35.15 -23.81
CA VAL A 16 5.78 33.79 -23.26
C VAL A 16 5.11 33.81 -21.89
N ALA A 17 4.58 32.68 -21.46
CA ALA A 17 4.20 32.49 -20.06
C ALA A 17 5.38 31.88 -19.29
N LEU A 18 5.73 32.45 -18.14
CA LEU A 18 6.83 32.00 -17.27
C LEU A 18 6.27 31.48 -15.97
N LYS A 19 6.31 30.16 -15.78
CA LYS A 19 5.94 29.50 -14.52
C LYS A 19 7.19 29.35 -13.66
N THR A 20 7.19 29.91 -12.45
CA THR A 20 8.33 29.83 -11.51
C THR A 20 7.97 29.10 -10.23
N ILE A 21 8.94 28.43 -9.59
CA ILE A 21 8.74 27.88 -8.25
C ILE A 21 8.74 29.02 -7.23
N ARG A 22 7.78 29.04 -6.30
CA ARG A 22 7.77 30.08 -5.27
C ARG A 22 8.95 29.90 -4.30
N PRO A 23 9.61 30.98 -3.85
CA PRO A 23 10.78 30.90 -2.97
C PRO A 23 10.54 30.18 -1.64
N ASP A 24 9.33 30.20 -1.10
CA ASP A 24 8.94 29.49 0.13
C ASP A 24 8.95 27.96 -0.05
N GLN A 25 8.72 27.46 -1.27
CA GLN A 25 8.78 26.03 -1.60
C GLN A 25 10.23 25.54 -1.84
N LEU A 26 11.19 26.46 -1.92
CA LEU A 26 12.62 26.19 -2.09
C LEU A 26 13.38 26.21 -0.75
N GLN A 27 12.69 26.40 0.39
CA GLN A 27 13.29 26.44 1.73
C GLN A 27 12.99 25.17 2.53
N GLY A 28 14.02 24.46 2.99
CA GLY A 28 13.90 23.26 3.85
C GLY A 28 14.34 21.96 3.16
N GLU A 29 14.22 20.83 3.87
CA GLU A 29 14.70 19.52 3.40
C GLU A 29 13.96 19.00 2.14
N ASP A 30 12.74 19.50 1.87
CA ASP A 30 11.91 19.10 0.72
C ASP A 30 12.21 19.85 -0.60
N ALA A 31 13.08 20.87 -0.58
CA ALA A 31 13.37 21.71 -1.76
C ALA A 31 13.87 20.88 -2.95
N GLY A 32 14.74 19.90 -2.70
CA GLY A 32 15.24 18.98 -3.73
C GLY A 32 14.13 18.16 -4.40
N THR A 33 13.13 17.73 -3.63
CA THR A 33 11.97 16.98 -4.13
C THR A 33 11.06 17.85 -4.99
N VAL A 34 10.83 19.12 -4.60
CA VAL A 34 10.03 20.08 -5.36
C VAL A 34 10.69 20.41 -6.70
N ILE A 35 11.99 20.70 -6.70
CA ILE A 35 12.77 20.97 -7.92
C ILE A 35 12.77 19.74 -8.84
N ALA A 36 12.98 18.54 -8.29
CA ALA A 36 12.95 17.30 -9.06
C ALA A 36 11.59 17.05 -9.71
N ARG A 37 10.47 17.36 -9.03
CA ARG A 37 9.12 17.27 -9.59
C ARG A 37 8.90 18.28 -10.71
N PHE A 38 9.28 19.53 -10.48
CA PHE A 38 9.15 20.61 -11.46
C PHE A 38 9.96 20.32 -12.73
N ARG A 39 11.17 19.76 -12.58
CA ARG A 39 11.99 19.27 -13.70
C ARG A 39 11.33 18.11 -14.46
N ARG A 40 10.75 17.13 -13.76
CA ARG A 40 10.04 16.02 -14.42
C ARG A 40 8.81 16.50 -15.20
N GLU A 41 8.07 17.46 -14.66
CA GLU A 41 6.94 18.10 -15.33
C GLU A 41 7.40 18.76 -16.65
N ALA A 42 8.43 19.60 -16.59
CA ALA A 42 9.01 20.24 -17.76
C ALA A 42 9.51 19.23 -18.82
N GLN A 43 10.21 18.18 -18.39
CA GLN A 43 10.77 17.18 -19.29
C GLN A 43 9.72 16.34 -20.02
N ALA A 44 8.63 15.99 -19.34
CA ALA A 44 7.59 15.16 -19.92
C ALA A 44 6.62 15.98 -20.78
N ALA A 45 6.25 17.20 -20.36
CA ALA A 45 5.46 18.11 -21.19
C ALA A 45 6.27 18.67 -22.37
N GLY A 46 7.58 18.88 -22.23
CA GLY A 46 8.45 19.33 -23.32
C GLY A 46 8.65 18.32 -24.45
N ARG A 47 8.27 17.06 -24.25
CA ARG A 47 8.22 16.03 -25.32
C ARG A 47 6.93 16.06 -26.13
N LEU A 48 5.92 16.79 -25.66
CA LEU A 48 4.61 16.84 -26.31
C LEU A 48 4.58 17.97 -27.33
N SER A 49 4.36 17.64 -28.59
CA SER A 49 4.14 18.61 -29.65
C SER A 49 2.81 18.31 -30.33
N HIS A 50 1.79 19.08 -29.97
CA HIS A 50 0.43 18.92 -30.48
C HIS A 50 -0.28 20.27 -30.53
N PRO A 51 -1.08 20.57 -31.56
CA PRO A 51 -1.76 21.86 -31.69
C PRO A 51 -2.63 22.20 -30.48
N ASN A 52 -3.27 21.19 -29.87
CA ASN A 52 -4.13 21.37 -28.70
C ASN A 52 -3.42 21.23 -27.34
N ILE A 53 -2.09 21.23 -27.29
CA ILE A 53 -1.30 21.21 -26.05
C ILE A 53 -0.46 22.49 -25.98
N VAL A 54 -0.41 23.12 -24.81
CA VAL A 54 0.47 24.27 -24.58
C VAL A 54 1.92 23.84 -24.72
N SER A 55 2.64 24.48 -25.63
CA SER A 55 4.03 24.10 -25.92
C SER A 55 4.99 24.66 -24.88
N ILE A 56 5.91 23.83 -24.38
CA ILE A 56 7.04 24.30 -23.56
C ILE A 56 8.16 24.75 -24.50
N HIS A 57 8.66 25.96 -24.26
CA HIS A 57 9.74 26.55 -25.04
C HIS A 57 11.10 26.32 -24.37
N ASP A 58 11.18 26.48 -23.05
CA ASP A 58 12.43 26.36 -22.31
C ASP A 58 12.20 25.96 -20.85
N PHE A 59 13.23 25.42 -20.21
CA PHE A 59 13.27 25.10 -18.79
C PHE A 59 14.67 25.37 -18.25
N GLY A 60 14.76 26.17 -17.20
CA GLY A 60 16.05 26.57 -16.66
C GLY A 60 15.98 27.07 -15.22
N GLU A 61 17.14 27.53 -14.77
CA GLU A 61 17.34 28.20 -13.49
C GLU A 61 18.07 29.51 -13.77
N ASP A 62 17.55 30.62 -13.24
CA ASP A 62 18.22 31.91 -13.27
C ASP A 62 18.20 32.54 -11.88
N ALA A 63 19.36 33.03 -11.43
CA ALA A 63 19.54 33.62 -10.10
C ALA A 63 18.92 32.80 -8.92
N GLY A 64 18.95 31.46 -9.02
CA GLY A 64 18.38 30.56 -8.00
C GLY A 64 16.86 30.34 -8.11
N VAL A 65 16.22 30.83 -9.17
CA VAL A 65 14.79 30.65 -9.45
C VAL A 65 14.63 29.74 -10.66
N TRP A 66 14.01 28.59 -10.43
CA TRP A 66 13.66 27.65 -11.48
C TRP A 66 12.41 28.12 -12.23
N TYR A 67 12.46 28.08 -13.57
CA TYR A 67 11.37 28.51 -14.43
C TYR A 67 11.08 27.52 -15.58
N ILE A 68 9.83 27.51 -16.05
CA ILE A 68 9.40 26.91 -17.31
C ILE A 68 8.85 28.04 -18.17
N ALA A 69 9.45 28.26 -19.34
CA ALA A 69 8.92 29.15 -20.36
C ALA A 69 8.01 28.36 -21.29
N MET A 70 6.78 28.80 -21.46
CA MET A 70 5.76 28.14 -22.26
C MET A 70 5.05 29.12 -23.19
N GLU A 71 4.32 28.57 -24.15
CA GLU A 71 3.45 29.31 -25.06
C GLU A 71 2.48 30.20 -24.27
N HIS A 72 2.44 31.49 -24.63
CA HIS A 72 1.45 32.41 -24.12
C HIS A 72 0.13 32.21 -24.88
N VAL A 73 -0.85 31.57 -24.24
CA VAL A 73 -2.15 31.28 -24.86
C VAL A 73 -3.06 32.50 -24.75
N HIS A 74 -3.48 33.03 -25.89
CA HIS A 74 -4.53 34.05 -25.96
C HIS A 74 -5.90 33.38 -26.01
N GLY A 75 -6.68 33.50 -24.93
CA GLY A 75 -8.00 32.89 -24.80
C GLY A 75 -8.53 32.95 -23.36
N ARG A 76 -9.73 32.42 -23.14
CA ARG A 76 -10.37 32.32 -21.82
C ARG A 76 -10.24 30.91 -21.27
N GLU A 77 -10.06 30.76 -19.96
CA GLU A 77 -10.16 29.45 -19.33
C GLU A 77 -11.61 28.93 -19.43
N LEU A 78 -11.78 27.63 -19.68
CA LEU A 78 -13.10 27.00 -19.69
C LEU A 78 -13.80 27.15 -18.33
N LYS A 79 -13.02 27.26 -17.24
CA LYS A 79 -13.53 27.59 -15.91
C LYS A 79 -14.31 28.91 -15.90
N GLU A 80 -13.77 29.96 -16.53
CA GLU A 80 -14.44 31.27 -16.59
C GLU A 80 -15.75 31.21 -17.36
N CYS A 81 -15.82 30.40 -18.42
CA CYS A 81 -17.06 30.15 -19.15
C CYS A 81 -18.12 29.48 -18.27
N PHE A 82 -17.72 28.47 -17.49
CA PHE A 82 -18.65 27.81 -16.56
C PHE A 82 -19.07 28.70 -15.39
N ASP A 83 -18.15 29.51 -14.84
CA ASP A 83 -18.48 30.46 -13.78
C ASP A 83 -19.41 31.58 -14.26
N ALA A 84 -19.30 31.97 -15.54
CA ALA A 84 -20.23 32.88 -16.21
C ALA A 84 -21.57 32.22 -16.59
N ASN A 85 -21.74 30.92 -16.27
CA ASN A 85 -22.91 30.11 -16.62
C ASN A 85 -23.21 30.10 -18.12
N GLU A 86 -22.17 30.22 -18.95
CA GLU A 86 -22.25 30.24 -20.41
C GLU A 86 -22.84 28.92 -20.93
N ARG A 87 -23.70 28.99 -21.95
CA ARG A 87 -24.34 27.81 -22.55
C ARG A 87 -23.76 27.57 -23.94
N PHE A 88 -23.25 26.35 -24.14
CA PHE A 88 -22.64 25.93 -25.40
C PHE A 88 -23.64 25.16 -26.25
N LYS A 89 -23.64 25.41 -27.56
CA LYS A 89 -24.40 24.57 -28.50
C LYS A 89 -23.78 23.17 -28.54
N THR A 90 -24.58 22.14 -28.75
CA THR A 90 -24.09 20.75 -28.81
C THR A 90 -22.95 20.57 -29.82
N ALA A 91 -23.01 21.25 -30.96
CA ALA A 91 -21.93 21.23 -31.95
C ALA A 91 -20.60 21.78 -31.41
N ASP A 92 -20.64 22.84 -30.61
CA ASP A 92 -19.46 23.41 -29.97
C ASP A 92 -18.93 22.49 -28.87
N VAL A 93 -19.81 21.89 -28.06
CA VAL A 93 -19.42 20.90 -27.05
C VAL A 93 -18.68 19.73 -27.69
N VAL A 94 -19.22 19.16 -28.76
CA VAL A 94 -18.59 18.05 -29.49
C VAL A 94 -17.23 18.46 -30.05
N ARG A 95 -17.14 19.65 -30.67
CA ARG A 95 -15.90 20.19 -31.24
C ARG A 95 -14.83 20.45 -30.18
N ILE A 96 -15.20 21.01 -29.03
CA ILE A 96 -14.28 21.28 -27.91
C ILE A 96 -13.82 19.96 -27.30
N MET A 97 -14.74 19.04 -26.99
CA MET A 97 -14.40 17.73 -26.43
C MET A 97 -13.52 16.91 -27.36
N ALA A 98 -13.73 16.97 -28.67
CA ALA A 98 -12.87 16.30 -29.64
C ALA A 98 -11.42 16.81 -29.58
N GLN A 99 -11.22 18.12 -29.45
CA GLN A 99 -9.88 18.72 -29.33
C GLN A 99 -9.19 18.38 -28.01
N ILE A 100 -9.93 18.39 -26.89
CA ILE A 100 -9.42 17.96 -25.57
C ILE A 100 -8.99 16.48 -25.64
N LEU A 101 -9.85 15.62 -26.18
CA LEU A 101 -9.59 14.20 -26.28
C LEU A 101 -8.45 13.89 -27.26
N ALA A 102 -8.29 14.66 -28.35
CA ALA A 102 -7.14 14.54 -29.24
C ALA A 102 -5.81 14.84 -28.52
N ALA A 103 -5.78 15.89 -27.68
CA ALA A 103 -4.62 16.21 -26.85
C ALA A 103 -4.29 15.07 -25.86
N LEU A 104 -5.28 14.54 -25.15
CA LEU A 104 -5.11 13.44 -24.20
C LEU A 104 -4.67 12.14 -24.89
N ASP A 105 -5.27 11.80 -26.03
CA ASP A 105 -4.91 10.63 -26.83
C ASP A 105 -3.45 10.70 -27.29
N TYR A 106 -3.02 11.87 -27.76
CA TYR A 106 -1.64 12.12 -28.14
C TYR A 106 -0.69 11.96 -26.94
N SER A 107 -0.99 12.57 -25.79
CA SER A 107 -0.13 12.47 -24.61
C SER A 107 -0.04 11.05 -24.07
N HIS A 108 -1.15 10.31 -24.03
CA HIS A 108 -1.19 8.92 -23.57
C HIS A 108 -0.34 8.01 -24.45
N ARG A 109 -0.36 8.21 -25.78
CA ARG A 109 0.53 7.48 -26.72
C ARG A 109 2.01 7.79 -26.50
N GLN A 110 2.34 8.98 -26.00
CA GLN A 110 3.70 9.36 -25.62
C GLN A 110 4.07 8.91 -24.18
N GLY A 111 3.20 8.15 -23.52
CA GLY A 111 3.41 7.66 -22.16
C GLY A 111 3.22 8.74 -21.08
N VAL A 112 2.60 9.87 -21.42
CA VAL A 112 2.36 11.00 -20.50
C VAL A 112 0.87 11.06 -20.16
N ILE A 113 0.56 10.89 -18.87
CA ILE A 113 -0.79 10.99 -18.32
C ILE A 113 -0.95 12.38 -17.69
N HIS A 114 -2.06 13.06 -17.95
CA HIS A 114 -2.28 14.44 -17.53
C HIS A 114 -2.53 14.56 -16.01
N ARG A 115 -3.37 13.69 -15.43
CA ARG A 115 -3.69 13.58 -13.98
C ARG A 115 -4.37 14.80 -13.33
N ASP A 116 -4.43 15.96 -13.98
CA ASP A 116 -5.13 17.15 -13.46
C ASP A 116 -6.03 17.80 -14.53
N VAL A 117 -6.84 16.99 -15.22
CA VAL A 117 -7.77 17.49 -16.25
C VAL A 117 -8.95 18.20 -15.57
N LYS A 118 -9.05 19.52 -15.75
CA LYS A 118 -10.12 20.36 -15.19
C LYS A 118 -10.32 21.62 -16.03
N PRO A 119 -11.45 22.33 -15.91
CA PRO A 119 -11.73 23.53 -16.70
C PRO A 119 -10.71 24.66 -16.58
N ALA A 120 -10.00 24.77 -15.45
CA ALA A 120 -8.95 25.79 -15.26
C ALA A 120 -7.68 25.52 -16.09
N ASN A 121 -7.50 24.29 -16.58
CA ASN A 121 -6.33 23.89 -17.36
C ASN A 121 -6.66 23.78 -18.87
N ILE A 122 -7.82 24.29 -19.29
CA ILE A 122 -8.31 24.23 -20.68
C ILE A 122 -8.61 25.66 -21.12
N PHE A 123 -7.98 26.09 -22.20
CA PHE A 123 -8.17 27.43 -22.77
C PHE A 123 -8.96 27.34 -24.08
N LEU A 124 -9.95 28.21 -24.21
CA LEU A 124 -10.72 28.44 -25.44
C LEU A 124 -10.21 29.71 -26.10
N GLN A 125 -9.73 29.60 -27.34
CA GLN A 125 -9.25 30.73 -28.13
C GLN A 125 -10.37 31.31 -28.99
N ASP A 126 -10.23 32.57 -29.42
CA ASP A 126 -11.25 33.30 -30.19
C ASP A 126 -11.58 32.65 -31.54
N ASP A 127 -10.62 31.91 -32.12
CA ASP A 127 -10.79 31.13 -33.35
C ASP A 127 -11.49 29.77 -33.12
N GLY A 128 -11.84 29.45 -31.88
CA GLY A 128 -12.46 28.19 -31.47
C GLY A 128 -11.47 27.04 -31.23
N SER A 129 -10.16 27.26 -31.35
CA SER A 129 -9.18 26.24 -30.97
C SER A 129 -9.11 26.07 -29.44
N VAL A 130 -8.68 24.87 -29.01
CA VAL A 130 -8.54 24.52 -27.60
C VAL A 130 -7.09 24.22 -27.28
N LYS A 131 -6.59 24.73 -26.16
CA LYS A 131 -5.26 24.42 -25.63
C LYS A 131 -5.39 23.79 -24.24
N VAL A 132 -4.76 22.64 -24.04
CA VAL A 132 -4.66 21.96 -22.74
C VAL A 132 -3.31 22.29 -22.10
N ALA A 133 -3.34 22.82 -20.89
CA ALA A 133 -2.18 23.26 -20.12
C ALA A 133 -1.97 22.41 -18.86
N ASP A 134 -0.83 22.60 -18.17
CA ASP A 134 -0.58 22.06 -16.84
C ASP A 134 -0.78 20.53 -16.71
N PHE A 135 0.01 19.77 -17.49
CA PHE A 135 0.13 18.32 -17.32
C PHE A 135 0.67 18.02 -15.91
N GLY A 136 -0.22 17.63 -15.01
CA GLY A 136 -0.06 17.48 -13.56
C GLY A 136 0.82 16.31 -13.13
N ILE A 137 2.03 16.22 -13.68
CA ILE A 137 3.06 15.22 -13.35
C ILE A 137 3.58 15.41 -11.90
N ALA A 138 3.21 16.50 -11.23
CA ALA A 138 3.46 16.73 -9.82
C ALA A 138 2.56 15.90 -8.86
N HIS A 139 1.52 15.22 -9.35
CA HIS A 139 0.63 14.38 -8.52
C HIS A 139 1.06 12.91 -8.36
N ILE A 140 2.25 12.53 -8.87
CA ILE A 140 2.70 11.11 -8.85
C ILE A 140 3.03 10.60 -7.43
N GLU A 141 3.10 11.46 -6.41
CA GLU A 141 3.40 11.05 -5.02
C GLU A 141 2.60 11.87 -3.98
N SER A 142 1.26 11.89 -4.09
CA SER A 142 0.42 12.39 -3.01
C SER A 142 -0.09 11.25 -2.14
N SER A 143 0.81 10.66 -1.36
CA SER A 143 0.48 9.99 -0.08
C SER A 143 -0.19 10.95 0.92
N ASN A 144 -0.27 12.25 0.61
CA ASN A 144 -0.92 13.29 1.40
C ASN A 144 -2.37 13.60 0.99
N LEU A 145 -2.96 12.94 -0.02
CA LEU A 145 -4.35 13.24 -0.42
C LEU A 145 -5.40 12.82 0.63
N THR A 146 -4.99 12.01 1.63
CA THR A 146 -5.83 11.52 2.73
C THR A 146 -5.70 12.35 4.03
N GLN A 147 -4.86 13.39 4.06
CA GLN A 147 -4.95 14.40 5.11
C GLN A 147 -6.25 15.20 4.88
N VAL A 148 -7.30 14.85 5.63
CA VAL A 148 -8.51 15.68 5.73
C VAL A 148 -8.06 17.08 6.16
N GLY A 149 -8.21 18.07 5.26
CA GLY A 149 -7.91 19.48 5.52
C GLY A 149 -7.06 20.18 4.46
N THR A 150 -6.23 19.46 3.71
CA THR A 150 -5.37 20.04 2.66
C THR A 150 -5.59 19.31 1.34
N VAL A 151 -6.83 19.35 0.85
CA VAL A 151 -7.07 19.03 -0.55
C VAL A 151 -6.47 20.19 -1.36
N LEU A 152 -5.26 19.98 -1.85
CA LEU A 152 -4.63 20.90 -2.81
C LEU A 152 -5.37 20.75 -4.15
N GLY A 153 -6.60 21.29 -4.22
CA GLY A 153 -7.45 21.25 -5.41
C GLY A 153 -8.94 21.06 -5.10
N THR A 154 -9.78 21.28 -6.12
CA THR A 154 -11.21 20.96 -6.06
C THR A 154 -11.38 19.48 -6.46
N PRO A 155 -11.79 18.57 -5.56
CA PRO A 155 -11.83 17.13 -5.84
C PRO A 155 -12.89 16.72 -6.90
N SER A 156 -13.67 17.68 -7.39
CA SER A 156 -14.81 17.43 -8.28
C SER A 156 -14.48 16.82 -9.64
N TYR A 157 -13.23 16.91 -10.11
CA TYR A 157 -12.81 16.34 -11.39
C TYR A 157 -11.88 15.13 -11.21
N MET A 158 -11.53 14.76 -9.97
CA MET A 158 -10.66 13.62 -9.70
C MET A 158 -11.40 12.30 -9.94
N SER A 159 -10.72 11.34 -10.51
CA SER A 159 -11.23 9.98 -10.65
C SER A 159 -11.24 9.22 -9.31
N PRO A 160 -12.07 8.16 -9.17
CA PRO A 160 -12.09 7.30 -7.99
C PRO A 160 -10.71 6.79 -7.60
N GLU A 161 -9.90 6.37 -8.58
CA GLU A 161 -8.55 5.90 -8.37
C GLU A 161 -7.62 6.99 -7.83
N GLN A 162 -7.75 8.24 -8.30
CA GLN A 162 -6.97 9.36 -7.74
C GLN A 162 -7.34 9.66 -6.28
N ILE A 163 -8.64 9.64 -5.96
CA ILE A 163 -9.12 9.87 -4.58
C ILE A 163 -8.64 8.77 -3.64
N LEU A 164 -8.67 7.51 -4.10
CA LEU A 164 -8.20 6.36 -3.32
C LEU A 164 -6.66 6.25 -3.32
N GLY A 165 -5.96 7.04 -4.15
CA GLY A 165 -4.51 6.94 -4.38
C GLY A 165 -4.07 5.70 -5.18
N LEU A 166 -5.01 5.02 -5.87
CA LEU A 166 -4.83 3.90 -6.82
C LEU A 166 -3.89 4.26 -8.00
N PRO A 167 -3.23 3.27 -8.63
CA PRO A 167 -2.46 3.54 -9.84
C PRO A 167 -3.33 4.27 -10.87
N VAL A 168 -2.80 5.37 -11.39
CA VAL A 168 -3.47 6.24 -12.34
C VAL A 168 -2.88 6.00 -13.72
N ASP A 169 -3.74 5.63 -14.67
CA ASP A 169 -3.42 5.53 -16.09
C ASP A 169 -4.25 6.54 -16.91
N GLY A 170 -4.18 6.47 -18.24
CA GLY A 170 -4.92 7.40 -19.11
C GLY A 170 -6.44 7.40 -18.89
N ARG A 171 -7.02 6.33 -18.33
CA ARG A 171 -8.47 6.21 -18.07
C ARG A 171 -8.94 7.10 -16.93
N SER A 172 -8.03 7.60 -16.09
CA SER A 172 -8.33 8.65 -15.11
C SER A 172 -8.61 9.98 -15.80
N ASP A 173 -7.83 10.34 -16.81
CA ASP A 173 -8.05 11.57 -17.59
C ASP A 173 -9.38 11.50 -18.36
N LEU A 174 -9.78 10.30 -18.81
CA LEU A 174 -11.08 10.07 -19.46
C LEU A 174 -12.26 10.27 -18.50
N PHE A 175 -12.11 9.87 -17.24
CA PHE A 175 -13.11 10.14 -16.21
C PHE A 175 -13.27 11.66 -16.01
N SER A 176 -12.16 12.38 -15.84
CA SER A 176 -12.17 13.84 -15.69
C SER A 176 -12.75 14.55 -16.92
N ALA A 177 -12.44 14.10 -18.14
CA ALA A 177 -13.05 14.58 -19.37
C ALA A 177 -14.57 14.28 -19.40
N GLY A 178 -14.99 13.13 -18.86
CA GLY A 178 -16.41 12.79 -18.67
C GLY A 178 -17.13 13.75 -17.71
N VAL A 179 -16.46 14.21 -16.65
CA VAL A 179 -16.99 15.22 -15.72
C VAL A 179 -17.18 16.57 -16.45
N ILE A 180 -16.21 16.97 -17.28
CA ILE A 180 -16.30 18.19 -18.09
C ILE A 180 -17.45 18.08 -19.11
N LEU A 181 -17.59 16.95 -19.79
CA LEU A 181 -18.69 16.68 -20.71
C LEU A 181 -20.04 16.80 -19.99
N TYR A 182 -20.18 16.18 -18.81
CA TYR A 182 -21.38 16.30 -17.99
C TYR A 182 -21.73 17.77 -17.71
N GLN A 183 -20.73 18.58 -17.36
CA GLN A 183 -20.92 19.99 -17.05
C GLN A 183 -21.28 20.82 -18.28
N PHE A 184 -20.71 20.54 -19.45
CA PHE A 184 -21.16 21.14 -20.71
C PHE A 184 -22.64 20.86 -20.99
N LEU A 185 -23.09 19.63 -20.73
CA LEU A 185 -24.44 19.19 -21.06
C LEU A 185 -25.50 19.70 -20.07
N THR A 186 -25.14 19.88 -18.80
CA THR A 186 -26.10 20.17 -17.72
C THR A 186 -25.93 21.55 -17.10
N GLY A 187 -24.76 22.17 -17.25
CA GLY A 187 -24.37 23.39 -16.54
C GLY A 187 -23.91 23.14 -15.09
N GLU A 188 -24.01 21.90 -14.59
CA GLU A 188 -23.66 21.54 -13.21
C GLU A 188 -22.61 20.43 -13.17
N ARG A 189 -21.94 20.27 -12.03
CA ARG A 189 -21.01 19.15 -11.83
C ARG A 189 -21.79 17.89 -11.44
N PRO A 190 -21.40 16.69 -11.91
CA PRO A 190 -22.06 15.43 -11.56
C PRO A 190 -22.01 15.12 -10.06
N PHE A 191 -20.95 15.56 -9.39
CA PHE A 191 -20.72 15.36 -7.96
C PHE A 191 -20.47 16.71 -7.28
N ALA A 192 -21.46 17.21 -6.54
CA ALA A 192 -21.38 18.46 -5.80
C ALA A 192 -21.57 18.23 -4.29
N GLY A 193 -20.88 19.05 -3.49
CA GLY A 193 -20.92 19.04 -2.03
C GLY A 193 -19.62 19.60 -1.43
N SER A 194 -19.44 19.42 -0.11
CA SER A 194 -18.13 19.66 0.53
C SER A 194 -17.03 18.81 -0.11
N ALA A 195 -15.75 19.10 0.13
CA ALA A 195 -14.66 18.28 -0.42
C ALA A 195 -14.80 16.80 -0.04
N ALA A 196 -15.11 16.51 1.23
CA ALA A 196 -15.33 15.15 1.72
C ALA A 196 -16.58 14.50 1.10
N THR A 197 -17.68 15.24 1.01
CA THR A 197 -18.92 14.75 0.37
C THR A 197 -18.68 14.45 -1.11
N THR A 198 -18.02 15.34 -1.84
CA THR A 198 -17.70 15.17 -3.26
C THR A 198 -16.85 13.92 -3.45
N MET A 199 -15.83 13.70 -2.62
CA MET A 199 -15.01 12.49 -2.67
C MET A 199 -15.87 11.23 -2.46
N GLN A 200 -16.73 11.21 -1.45
CA GLN A 200 -17.63 10.08 -1.20
C GLN A 200 -18.55 9.79 -2.40
N LYS A 201 -19.13 10.84 -3.00
CA LYS A 201 -20.00 10.72 -4.18
C LYS A 201 -19.25 10.18 -5.39
N VAL A 202 -18.06 10.70 -5.67
CA VAL A 202 -17.21 10.17 -6.75
C VAL A 202 -16.95 8.68 -6.55
N LEU A 203 -16.74 8.21 -5.32
CA LEU A 203 -16.45 6.80 -5.03
C LEU A 203 -17.68 5.87 -5.07
N LYS A 204 -18.89 6.37 -4.79
CA LYS A 204 -20.04 5.50 -4.48
C LYS A 204 -21.32 5.79 -5.26
N GLU A 205 -21.51 7.00 -5.77
CA GLU A 205 -22.77 7.43 -6.38
C GLU A 205 -22.64 7.59 -7.88
N ASP A 206 -23.63 7.10 -8.64
CA ASP A 206 -23.74 7.39 -10.07
C ASP A 206 -24.46 8.72 -10.30
N PRO A 207 -24.03 9.53 -11.30
CA PRO A 207 -24.65 10.82 -11.56
C PRO A 207 -26.03 10.68 -12.20
N LEU A 208 -26.87 11.69 -12.01
CA LEU A 208 -28.16 11.76 -12.72
C LEU A 208 -27.93 11.80 -14.23
N PRO A 209 -28.76 11.13 -15.05
CA PRO A 209 -28.59 11.20 -16.50
C PRO A 209 -28.73 12.65 -17.00
N PRO A 210 -27.80 13.19 -17.82
CA PRO A 210 -27.88 14.54 -18.36
C PRO A 210 -29.23 14.89 -19.00
N SER A 211 -29.86 13.95 -19.71
CA SER A 211 -31.19 14.15 -20.32
C SER A 211 -32.31 14.49 -19.32
N THR A 212 -32.15 14.15 -18.04
CA THR A 212 -33.12 14.51 -16.99
C THR A 212 -33.00 15.96 -16.55
N LEU A 213 -31.83 16.58 -16.73
CA LEU A 213 -31.55 17.96 -16.34
C LEU A 213 -31.63 18.92 -17.53
N ASN A 214 -31.32 18.43 -18.73
CA ASN A 214 -31.39 19.22 -19.96
C ASN A 214 -32.11 18.42 -21.06
N VAL A 215 -33.34 18.84 -21.37
CA VAL A 215 -34.21 18.22 -22.39
C VAL A 215 -33.65 18.30 -23.82
N GLN A 216 -32.63 19.14 -24.07
CA GLN A 216 -31.95 19.21 -25.37
C GLN A 216 -30.89 18.11 -25.54
N VAL A 217 -30.54 17.39 -24.47
CA VAL A 217 -29.59 16.29 -24.50
C VAL A 217 -30.31 14.99 -24.89
N LEU A 218 -29.83 14.34 -25.95
CA LEU A 218 -30.39 13.07 -26.39
C LEU A 218 -30.08 11.95 -25.39
N PRO A 219 -31.02 11.03 -25.10
CA PRO A 219 -30.78 9.92 -24.16
C PRO A 219 -29.59 9.02 -24.52
N VAL A 220 -29.19 8.97 -25.79
CA VAL A 220 -27.99 8.23 -26.23
C VAL A 220 -26.70 8.80 -25.61
N MET A 221 -26.66 10.11 -25.33
CA MET A 221 -25.53 10.77 -24.67
C MET A 221 -25.40 10.35 -23.20
N ASP A 222 -26.50 9.98 -22.53
CA ASP A 222 -26.45 9.50 -21.15
C ASP A 222 -25.62 8.22 -21.02
N ALA A 223 -25.67 7.34 -22.02
CA ALA A 223 -24.90 6.11 -22.04
C ALA A 223 -23.39 6.39 -22.17
N VAL A 224 -23.01 7.40 -22.97
CA VAL A 224 -21.62 7.85 -23.13
C VAL A 224 -21.10 8.40 -21.81
N VAL A 225 -21.86 9.31 -21.18
CA VAL A 225 -21.50 9.92 -19.90
C VAL A 225 -21.41 8.88 -18.78
N ARG A 226 -22.38 7.97 -18.69
CA ARG A 226 -22.36 6.86 -17.72
C ARG A 226 -21.12 5.98 -17.87
N LYS A 227 -20.75 5.63 -19.11
CA LYS A 227 -19.55 4.82 -19.37
C LYS A 227 -18.26 5.58 -19.04
N ALA A 228 -18.17 6.87 -19.38
CA ALA A 228 -17.02 7.70 -19.04
C ALA A 228 -16.84 7.86 -17.51
N LEU A 229 -17.94 7.93 -16.76
CA LEU A 229 -17.97 8.12 -15.31
C LEU A 229 -18.09 6.82 -14.50
N ALA A 230 -17.88 5.65 -15.12
CA ALA A 230 -17.91 4.37 -14.43
C ALA A 230 -16.85 4.32 -13.31
N LYS A 231 -17.18 3.70 -12.18
CA LYS A 231 -16.30 3.74 -11.00
C LYS A 231 -15.03 2.92 -11.19
N ARG A 232 -15.14 1.76 -11.82
CA ARG A 232 -14.00 0.92 -12.20
C ARG A 232 -13.43 1.40 -13.52
N ALA A 233 -12.11 1.53 -13.61
CA ALA A 233 -11.44 1.99 -14.84
C ALA A 233 -11.64 1.02 -16.02
N ASP A 234 -11.74 -0.29 -15.77
CA ASP A 234 -11.98 -1.31 -16.81
C ASP A 234 -13.35 -1.19 -17.48
N ASP A 235 -14.33 -0.59 -16.80
CA ASP A 235 -15.69 -0.41 -17.34
C ASP A 235 -15.80 0.87 -18.19
N ARG A 236 -14.75 1.69 -18.24
CA ARG A 236 -14.70 2.95 -19.01
C ARG A 236 -14.33 2.71 -20.46
N PHE A 237 -14.29 3.81 -21.23
CA PHE A 237 -13.58 3.83 -22.51
C PHE A 237 -12.09 3.56 -22.27
N GLN A 238 -11.47 2.77 -23.14
CA GLN A 238 -10.06 2.37 -22.97
C GLN A 238 -9.11 3.35 -23.65
N SER A 239 -9.62 4.23 -24.53
CA SER A 239 -8.85 5.30 -25.16
C SER A 239 -9.67 6.59 -25.30
N ALA A 240 -8.97 7.73 -25.41
CA ALA A 240 -9.60 9.02 -25.68
C ALA A 240 -10.26 9.05 -27.07
N GLN A 241 -9.69 8.32 -28.05
CA GLN A 241 -10.28 8.15 -29.37
C GLN A 241 -11.64 7.46 -29.32
N GLU A 242 -11.79 6.39 -28.53
CA GLU A 242 -13.08 5.70 -28.35
C GLU A 242 -14.14 6.63 -27.74
N LEU A 243 -13.78 7.42 -26.73
CA LEU A 243 -14.68 8.38 -26.12
C LEU A 243 -15.08 9.48 -27.10
N ALA A 244 -14.15 10.02 -27.89
CA ALA A 244 -14.43 11.04 -28.89
C ALA A 244 -15.40 10.53 -29.97
N ALA A 245 -15.18 9.29 -30.46
CA ALA A 245 -16.08 8.66 -31.42
C ALA A 245 -17.49 8.44 -30.85
N ALA A 246 -17.58 8.02 -29.58
CA ALA A 246 -18.87 7.83 -28.90
C ALA A 246 -19.64 9.15 -28.72
N ILE A 247 -18.95 10.25 -28.35
CA ILE A 247 -19.55 11.58 -28.24
C ILE A 247 -20.07 12.05 -29.61
N ALA A 248 -19.28 11.89 -30.66
CA ALA A 248 -19.67 12.30 -32.01
C ALA A 248 -20.89 11.50 -32.53
N ALA A 249 -20.93 10.18 -32.29
CA ALA A 249 -22.04 9.33 -32.68
C ALA A 249 -23.33 9.59 -31.89
N ALA A 250 -23.21 10.07 -30.64
CA ALA A 250 -24.34 10.42 -29.79
C ALA A 250 -24.88 11.84 -30.04
N ALA A 251 -24.18 12.66 -30.82
CA ALA A 251 -24.61 14.00 -31.20
C ALA A 251 -25.66 13.93 -32.32
N PRO A 252 -26.66 14.84 -32.33
CA PRO A 252 -27.60 14.93 -33.45
C PRO A 252 -26.85 15.22 -34.76
N PRO A 253 -27.26 14.64 -35.90
CA PRO A 253 -26.63 14.90 -37.18
C PRO A 253 -26.68 16.40 -37.47
N ALA A 254 -25.51 16.98 -37.82
CA ALA A 254 -25.44 18.38 -38.19
C ALA A 254 -26.39 18.63 -39.36
N ALA A 255 -27.40 19.48 -39.16
CA ALA A 255 -28.21 19.97 -40.26
C ALA A 255 -27.26 20.66 -41.26
N PRO A 256 -27.33 20.37 -42.57
CA PRO A 256 -26.48 21.06 -43.54
C PRO A 256 -26.71 22.55 -43.41
N ALA A 257 -25.63 23.31 -43.25
CA ALA A 257 -25.65 24.76 -43.13
C ALA A 257 -26.34 25.35 -44.36
N ARG A 258 -27.63 25.67 -44.23
CA ARG A 258 -28.33 26.52 -45.19
C ARG A 258 -27.78 27.93 -44.97
N TYR A 259 -26.97 28.39 -45.92
CA TYR A 259 -26.64 29.80 -46.07
C TYR A 259 -27.94 30.60 -46.04
N ALA A 260 -28.14 31.40 -44.99
CA ALA A 260 -29.18 32.40 -44.96
C ALA A 260 -28.69 33.60 -45.79
N SER A 261 -29.24 33.76 -46.99
CA SER A 261 -29.24 35.04 -47.70
C SER A 261 -30.45 35.86 -47.23
N ASP A 262 -30.24 37.15 -47.08
CA ASP A 262 -31.22 38.18 -46.70
C ASP A 262 -32.56 38.10 -47.42
N ALA A 263 -33.66 38.36 -46.68
CA ALA A 263 -34.64 39.43 -46.92
C ALA A 263 -36.04 39.12 -46.34
N GLU A 264 -36.42 39.95 -45.36
CA GLU A 264 -37.76 40.54 -45.12
C GLU A 264 -38.97 39.71 -44.63
N PRO A 265 -39.92 40.36 -43.91
CA PRO A 265 -40.64 39.78 -42.77
C PRO A 265 -42.10 39.41 -43.08
N THR A 266 -42.68 38.40 -42.41
CA THR A 266 -44.14 38.21 -42.39
C THR A 266 -44.65 37.50 -41.12
N ILE A 267 -45.31 38.28 -40.27
CA ILE A 267 -46.60 38.10 -39.56
C ILE A 267 -46.99 36.72 -38.97
N ILE A 268 -47.39 36.81 -37.69
CA ILE A 268 -48.02 35.84 -36.77
C ILE A 268 -49.25 35.12 -37.34
N ALA A 269 -49.34 33.79 -37.15
CA ALA A 269 -50.58 33.08 -36.78
C ALA A 269 -50.30 31.63 -36.30
N ALA A 270 -50.85 31.28 -35.14
CA ALA A 270 -51.14 29.92 -34.68
C ALA A 270 -52.67 29.68 -34.75
N PRO A 271 -53.27 28.52 -34.39
CA PRO A 271 -52.79 27.13 -34.30
C PRO A 271 -53.75 26.04 -34.92
N ALA A 272 -53.22 24.80 -35.07
CA ALA A 272 -53.89 23.49 -34.95
C ALA A 272 -55.00 23.06 -35.97
N PRO A 273 -55.61 21.84 -35.88
CA PRO A 273 -55.05 20.47 -35.96
C PRO A 273 -55.88 19.54 -36.90
N ASN A 274 -55.36 18.36 -37.31
CA ASN A 274 -56.10 17.07 -37.44
C ASN A 274 -55.25 15.97 -38.12
N VAL A 275 -55.02 14.82 -37.46
CA VAL A 275 -55.78 13.53 -37.52
C VAL A 275 -55.43 12.65 -38.74
N ALA A 276 -54.58 11.64 -38.48
CA ALA A 276 -54.68 10.17 -38.74
C ALA A 276 -55.34 9.61 -40.04
N PRO A 277 -55.28 8.29 -40.36
CA PRO A 277 -54.23 7.24 -40.25
C PRO A 277 -54.12 6.32 -41.51
N ALA A 278 -53.29 5.26 -41.41
CA ALA A 278 -53.33 3.95 -42.11
C ALA A 278 -52.81 3.84 -43.57
N ALA A 279 -51.65 3.19 -43.82
CA ALA A 279 -51.39 1.74 -44.03
C ALA A 279 -51.42 1.34 -45.54
N PRO A 280 -51.10 0.09 -45.95
CA PRO A 280 -49.77 -0.52 -46.09
C PRO A 280 -49.51 -1.12 -47.50
N ALA A 281 -48.25 -1.38 -47.89
CA ALA A 281 -47.96 -2.38 -48.93
C ALA A 281 -46.47 -2.81 -48.92
N ALA A 282 -46.27 -4.13 -48.82
CA ALA A 282 -45.01 -4.88 -48.95
C ALA A 282 -44.75 -5.25 -50.44
N PRO A 283 -43.91 -6.25 -50.79
CA PRO A 283 -42.49 -6.50 -50.52
C PRO A 283 -41.69 -6.75 -51.82
N ALA A 284 -40.35 -6.76 -51.75
CA ALA A 284 -39.52 -7.56 -52.66
C ALA A 284 -38.19 -7.96 -52.00
N ALA A 285 -37.95 -9.27 -51.94
CA ALA A 285 -36.73 -9.93 -51.48
C ALA A 285 -35.82 -10.26 -52.70
N PRO A 286 -34.78 -11.13 -52.58
CA PRO A 286 -33.46 -10.83 -52.03
C PRO A 286 -32.34 -11.14 -53.05
N ALA A 287 -31.09 -10.72 -52.80
CA ALA A 287 -29.91 -11.26 -53.49
C ALA A 287 -28.83 -11.63 -52.47
N ALA A 288 -28.36 -12.87 -52.60
CA ALA A 288 -27.45 -13.62 -51.73
C ALA A 288 -25.95 -13.29 -52.03
N PRO A 289 -25.01 -13.78 -51.20
CA PRO A 289 -23.62 -13.32 -51.13
C PRO A 289 -22.66 -14.18 -51.97
N PRO A 290 -21.36 -13.82 -52.08
CA PRO A 290 -20.32 -14.80 -52.31
C PRO A 290 -19.55 -15.09 -51.01
N ALA A 291 -19.43 -16.38 -50.72
CA ALA A 291 -18.56 -16.98 -49.71
C ALA A 291 -17.24 -17.48 -50.38
N PRO A 292 -16.34 -18.21 -49.70
CA PRO A 292 -14.90 -17.91 -49.65
C PRO A 292 -14.06 -18.83 -50.55
N ALA A 293 -12.79 -18.48 -50.77
CA ALA A 293 -11.81 -19.38 -51.38
C ALA A 293 -10.57 -19.53 -50.50
N ALA A 294 -10.22 -20.78 -50.25
CA ALA A 294 -9.16 -21.26 -49.38
C ALA A 294 -7.84 -21.50 -50.14
N ALA A 295 -6.76 -21.46 -49.35
CA ALA A 295 -5.55 -22.30 -49.40
C ALA A 295 -4.70 -22.40 -50.69
N ALA A 296 -3.42 -22.02 -50.56
CA ALA A 296 -2.30 -22.76 -51.16
C ALA A 296 -1.01 -22.55 -50.33
N THR A 297 -0.15 -23.57 -50.37
CA THR A 297 0.92 -23.94 -49.42
C THR A 297 2.35 -23.68 -49.93
N LYS A 298 3.30 -23.61 -48.97
CA LYS A 298 4.76 -23.92 -48.98
C LYS A 298 5.73 -22.96 -49.72
N SER A 299 6.70 -22.38 -49.00
CA SER A 299 8.07 -22.93 -48.78
C SER A 299 9.01 -21.90 -48.11
N SER A 300 9.92 -22.37 -47.27
CA SER A 300 11.00 -21.63 -46.60
C SER A 300 12.08 -21.10 -47.56
N PRO A 301 12.94 -20.15 -47.11
CA PRO A 301 14.28 -20.56 -46.67
C PRO A 301 14.79 -19.87 -45.38
N THR A 302 15.87 -20.46 -44.88
CA THR A 302 16.62 -20.29 -43.63
C THR A 302 17.44 -18.97 -43.49
N PRO A 303 18.02 -18.70 -42.29
CA PRO A 303 18.35 -17.35 -41.83
C PRO A 303 19.83 -16.97 -42.04
N VAL A 304 20.07 -15.73 -42.44
CA VAL A 304 21.41 -15.09 -42.42
C VAL A 304 21.28 -13.70 -41.78
N LEU A 305 21.16 -13.66 -40.44
CA LEU A 305 21.46 -12.45 -39.65
C LEU A 305 21.67 -12.78 -38.16
N ALA A 306 22.40 -13.85 -37.85
CA ALA A 306 22.85 -14.19 -36.49
C ALA A 306 24.37 -14.06 -36.31
N MET A 307 25.08 -13.50 -37.29
CA MET A 307 26.56 -13.50 -37.35
C MET A 307 27.21 -12.11 -37.24
N VAL A 308 26.51 -11.10 -36.70
CA VAL A 308 27.07 -9.76 -36.42
C VAL A 308 27.04 -9.39 -34.93
N ILE A 309 26.17 -10.02 -34.13
CA ILE A 309 26.08 -9.74 -32.68
C ILE A 309 27.05 -10.62 -31.85
N ALA A 310 27.51 -11.76 -32.40
CA ALA A 310 28.47 -12.64 -31.73
C ALA A 310 29.93 -12.14 -31.74
N ALA A 311 30.28 -11.16 -32.59
CA ALA A 311 31.65 -10.62 -32.68
C ALA A 311 31.92 -9.46 -31.71
N ALA A 312 30.89 -8.81 -31.15
CA ALA A 312 31.05 -7.68 -30.22
C ALA A 312 31.20 -8.10 -28.75
N ILE A 313 30.78 -9.32 -28.39
CA ILE A 313 30.84 -9.83 -27.01
C ILE A 313 32.20 -10.50 -26.70
N VAL A 314 32.95 -10.92 -27.72
CA VAL A 314 34.26 -11.58 -27.55
C VAL A 314 35.41 -10.58 -27.32
N VAL A 315 35.27 -9.32 -27.75
CA VAL A 315 36.34 -8.30 -27.60
C VAL A 315 36.30 -7.60 -26.23
N VAL A 316 35.15 -7.54 -25.55
CA VAL A 316 35.03 -6.93 -24.22
C VAL A 316 35.32 -7.94 -23.09
N GLY A 317 35.10 -9.24 -23.33
CA GLY A 317 35.38 -10.31 -22.35
C GLY A 317 36.85 -10.68 -22.17
N ALA A 318 37.72 -10.36 -23.13
CA ALA A 318 39.15 -10.72 -23.09
C ALA A 318 40.04 -9.66 -22.38
N GLY A 319 39.56 -8.42 -22.21
CA GLY A 319 40.32 -7.34 -21.55
C GLY A 319 40.28 -7.35 -20.02
N ALA A 320 39.26 -7.97 -19.41
CA ALA A 320 39.07 -7.97 -17.96
C ALA A 320 39.69 -9.20 -17.26
N TRP A 321 40.14 -10.21 -18.01
CA TRP A 321 40.72 -11.42 -17.43
C TRP A 321 42.26 -11.35 -17.26
N PHE A 322 42.93 -10.44 -17.99
CA PHE A 322 44.39 -10.40 -18.06
C PHE A 322 45.07 -9.47 -17.02
N THR A 323 44.32 -8.80 -16.15
CA THR A 323 44.88 -7.85 -15.16
C THR A 323 44.83 -8.32 -13.70
N PHE A 324 44.37 -9.55 -13.42
CA PHE A 324 44.13 -9.97 -12.03
C PHE A 324 44.75 -11.30 -11.56
N GLN A 325 45.63 -11.95 -12.33
CA GLN A 325 46.29 -13.18 -11.85
C GLN A 325 47.81 -13.25 -12.09
N ARG A 326 48.55 -12.74 -11.08
CA ARG A 326 49.80 -13.28 -10.51
C ARG A 326 51.12 -13.13 -11.30
N PRO A 327 52.30 -13.29 -10.67
CA PRO A 327 52.71 -13.09 -9.26
C PRO A 327 53.98 -12.22 -9.11
N THR A 328 54.19 -11.65 -7.92
CA THR A 328 55.42 -10.96 -7.49
C THR A 328 56.47 -11.93 -6.94
N GLY A 329 57.75 -11.74 -7.31
CA GLY A 329 58.91 -12.33 -6.64
C GLY A 329 60.28 -11.85 -7.18
N GLU A 330 61.00 -11.07 -6.35
CA GLU A 330 62.47 -10.79 -6.21
C GLU A 330 63.30 -10.35 -7.44
N ILE A 331 64.36 -9.49 -7.38
CA ILE A 331 65.63 -9.59 -6.63
C ILE A 331 66.34 -8.19 -6.50
N ALA A 332 66.64 -7.78 -5.26
CA ALA A 332 67.88 -7.25 -4.62
C ALA A 332 68.82 -6.08 -5.11
N ARG A 333 69.26 -5.31 -4.07
CA ARG A 333 70.59 -4.67 -3.75
C ARG A 333 70.89 -3.20 -4.14
N THR A 334 71.00 -2.32 -3.13
CA THR A 334 72.25 -1.70 -2.55
C THR A 334 71.93 -0.81 -1.32
N GLY A 335 72.66 -0.94 -0.18
CA GLY A 335 72.62 -0.05 1.02
C GLY A 335 73.75 1.00 1.03
N PRO A 336 74.26 1.57 2.18
CA PRO A 336 73.85 1.56 3.63
C PRO A 336 73.95 2.99 4.29
N PRO A 337 74.23 3.25 5.62
CA PRO A 337 73.98 2.57 6.93
C PRO A 337 73.18 3.48 7.94
N VAL A 338 72.70 3.05 9.13
CA VAL A 338 73.36 2.89 10.46
C VAL A 338 72.38 2.20 11.46
N ALA A 339 72.92 1.41 12.40
CA ALA A 339 72.29 0.47 13.35
C ALA A 339 72.53 0.90 14.84
N PRO A 340 72.29 0.09 15.92
CA PRO A 340 71.10 -0.65 16.46
C PRO A 340 71.04 -0.54 18.04
N PRO A 341 70.67 -1.54 18.90
CA PRO A 341 69.75 -2.74 18.90
C PRO A 341 68.75 -2.79 20.11
N VAL A 342 67.86 -3.80 20.35
CA VAL A 342 68.07 -5.10 21.10
C VAL A 342 66.89 -6.13 20.95
N ALA A 343 67.25 -7.38 20.57
CA ALA A 343 66.84 -8.80 20.92
C ALA A 343 65.38 -9.23 21.27
N ALA A 344 64.86 -10.49 21.10
CA ALA A 344 65.34 -11.86 20.77
C ALA A 344 64.14 -12.75 20.27
N SER A 345 64.27 -13.60 19.22
CA SER A 345 64.40 -15.10 19.18
C SER A 345 63.26 -15.95 19.81
N GLY A 346 62.70 -17.04 19.22
CA GLY A 346 62.92 -17.79 17.98
C GLY A 346 62.07 -19.10 17.91
N ALA A 347 61.87 -19.61 16.68
CA ALA A 347 61.82 -21.01 16.14
C ALA A 347 61.10 -22.18 16.90
N GLN A 348 60.64 -23.33 16.33
CA GLN A 348 60.50 -23.94 14.99
C GLN A 348 59.64 -25.26 15.09
N SER A 349 59.31 -25.81 13.91
CA SER A 349 58.53 -26.99 13.50
C SER A 349 58.91 -28.41 14.03
N SER A 350 57.94 -29.34 14.15
CA SER A 350 57.89 -30.67 13.48
C SER A 350 56.74 -31.60 13.97
N ALA A 351 56.21 -32.44 13.06
CA ALA A 351 55.30 -33.60 13.28
C ALA A 351 56.06 -34.92 12.93
N PRO A 352 55.56 -36.19 13.02
CA PRO A 352 54.18 -36.70 13.18
C PRO A 352 53.94 -38.02 14.02
N ALA A 353 52.64 -38.37 14.17
CA ALA A 353 51.96 -39.70 14.27
C ALA A 353 52.30 -40.79 15.35
N ALA A 354 51.30 -41.18 16.18
CA ALA A 354 50.69 -42.53 16.27
C ALA A 354 49.75 -42.70 17.51
N THR A 355 48.64 -43.43 17.32
CA THR A 355 47.50 -43.69 18.24
C THR A 355 47.78 -44.82 19.26
N PRO A 356 47.12 -44.89 20.44
CA PRO A 356 45.93 -45.76 20.58
C PRO A 356 44.80 -45.21 21.50
N ALA A 357 43.57 -45.69 21.28
CA ALA A 357 42.37 -45.50 22.13
C ALA A 357 42.18 -46.70 23.11
N PRO A 358 41.11 -46.83 23.92
CA PRO A 358 40.25 -45.88 24.66
C PRO A 358 40.03 -46.26 26.16
N ALA A 359 39.49 -45.36 27.00
CA ALA A 359 38.82 -45.67 28.28
C ALA A 359 37.86 -44.52 28.70
N PRO A 360 36.90 -44.72 29.63
CA PRO A 360 35.45 -44.68 29.36
C PRO A 360 34.76 -43.35 29.71
N ALA A 361 33.54 -43.21 29.18
CA ALA A 361 32.66 -42.05 29.33
C ALA A 361 32.24 -41.77 30.78
N PRO A 362 32.12 -40.50 31.19
CA PRO A 362 31.26 -40.11 32.29
C PRO A 362 29.84 -39.79 31.79
N THR A 363 28.87 -40.25 32.56
CA THR A 363 27.42 -40.02 32.47
C THR A 363 27.07 -38.54 32.28
N PRO A 364 26.08 -38.17 31.43
CA PRO A 364 25.70 -36.77 31.26
C PRO A 364 24.89 -36.26 32.46
N ALA A 365 25.42 -35.22 33.11
CA ALA A 365 24.66 -34.34 33.98
C ALA A 365 23.67 -33.50 33.14
N PRO A 366 22.53 -33.07 33.71
CA PRO A 366 21.42 -32.50 32.96
C PRO A 366 21.84 -31.18 32.31
N VAL A 367 21.53 -31.06 31.02
CA VAL A 367 21.83 -29.88 30.20
C VAL A 367 21.14 -28.67 30.81
N LEU A 368 21.94 -27.73 31.33
CA LEU A 368 21.49 -26.40 31.71
C LEU A 368 20.78 -25.77 30.51
N ALA A 369 19.59 -25.25 30.78
CA ALA A 369 18.77 -24.48 29.85
C ALA A 369 19.63 -23.50 29.05
N ALA A 370 19.62 -23.66 27.72
CA ALA A 370 20.16 -22.66 26.81
C ALA A 370 19.47 -21.33 27.12
N ALA A 371 20.24 -20.36 27.61
CA ALA A 371 19.74 -19.03 27.89
C ALA A 371 19.16 -18.43 26.61
N THR A 372 17.86 -18.10 26.65
CA THR A 372 17.19 -17.34 25.59
C THR A 372 18.01 -16.08 25.32
N PRO A 373 18.45 -15.82 24.08
CA PRO A 373 19.19 -14.60 23.77
C PRO A 373 18.34 -13.37 24.15
N PRO A 374 18.98 -12.26 24.56
CA PRO A 374 18.28 -11.04 24.93
C PRO A 374 17.34 -10.61 23.78
N ALA A 375 16.11 -10.23 24.14
CA ALA A 375 15.08 -9.87 23.18
C ALA A 375 15.47 -8.57 22.46
N GLU A 376 16.02 -8.69 21.25
CA GLU A 376 16.27 -7.53 20.40
C GLU A 376 14.95 -6.96 19.86
N PRO A 377 14.75 -5.63 19.85
CA PRO A 377 13.53 -5.01 19.37
C PRO A 377 13.21 -5.41 17.91
N GLY A 378 12.03 -6.02 17.71
CA GLY A 378 11.55 -6.43 16.39
C GLY A 378 11.97 -7.83 15.93
N THR A 379 12.64 -8.59 16.80
CA THR A 379 12.90 -10.02 16.59
C THR A 379 12.01 -10.88 17.49
N MET A 380 11.75 -12.11 17.08
CA MET A 380 10.87 -13.02 17.80
C MET A 380 11.33 -14.47 17.63
N THR A 381 11.38 -15.23 18.73
CA THR A 381 11.55 -16.69 18.65
C THR A 381 10.26 -17.35 18.16
N ILE A 382 10.34 -18.03 17.02
CA ILE A 382 9.23 -18.75 16.39
C ILE A 382 9.64 -20.21 16.25
N ALA A 383 8.69 -21.13 16.44
CA ALA A 383 8.87 -22.55 16.19
C ALA A 383 7.93 -23.01 15.06
N ALA A 384 8.46 -23.79 14.12
CA ALA A 384 7.69 -24.32 13.01
C ALA A 384 8.15 -25.74 12.65
N VAL A 385 7.26 -26.49 12.01
CA VAL A 385 7.54 -27.84 11.49
C VAL A 385 7.67 -27.75 9.98
N GLY A 386 8.85 -28.12 9.46
CA GLY A 386 9.05 -28.35 8.03
C GLY A 386 8.58 -29.75 7.64
N LEU A 387 8.03 -29.88 6.44
CA LEU A 387 7.46 -31.12 5.91
C LEU A 387 7.89 -31.34 4.46
N VAL A 388 8.28 -32.57 4.15
CA VAL A 388 8.60 -33.03 2.79
C VAL A 388 8.06 -34.43 2.58
N ASP A 389 7.53 -34.72 1.39
CA ASP A 389 7.14 -36.07 0.99
C ASP A 389 8.35 -36.84 0.42
N PRO A 390 8.92 -37.81 1.16
CA PRO A 390 10.08 -38.58 0.70
C PRO A 390 9.77 -39.47 -0.52
N ALA A 391 8.49 -39.67 -0.88
CA ALA A 391 8.10 -40.43 -2.06
C ALA A 391 8.22 -39.61 -3.36
N ASP A 392 8.53 -38.30 -3.29
CA ASP A 392 8.78 -37.49 -4.48
C ASP A 392 9.95 -38.08 -5.29
N PRO A 393 9.77 -38.36 -6.60
CA PRO A 393 10.82 -38.90 -7.46
C PRO A 393 12.11 -38.08 -7.46
N ARG A 394 12.05 -36.77 -7.16
CA ARG A 394 13.22 -35.88 -7.11
C ARG A 394 14.26 -36.28 -6.06
N TYR A 395 13.86 -37.00 -5.01
CA TYR A 395 14.77 -37.40 -3.92
C TYR A 395 15.35 -38.80 -4.10
N GLN A 396 14.97 -39.53 -5.15
CA GLN A 396 15.48 -40.88 -5.39
C GLN A 396 17.00 -40.83 -5.63
N GLY A 397 17.78 -41.24 -4.62
CA GLY A 397 19.24 -41.26 -4.66
C GLY A 397 19.93 -39.99 -4.14
N ASP A 398 19.20 -38.92 -3.78
CA ASP A 398 19.76 -37.68 -3.25
C ASP A 398 19.15 -37.32 -1.88
N LYS A 399 19.70 -37.92 -0.83
CA LYS A 399 19.29 -37.65 0.57
C LYS A 399 19.61 -36.23 1.01
N ASP A 400 20.63 -35.60 0.40
CA ASP A 400 21.05 -34.25 0.75
C ASP A 400 20.04 -33.22 0.22
N LEU A 401 19.51 -33.43 -0.99
CA LEU A 401 18.43 -32.62 -1.53
C LEU A 401 17.19 -32.67 -0.63
N LEU A 402 16.79 -33.86 -0.18
CA LEU A 402 15.66 -34.02 0.74
C LEU A 402 15.86 -33.23 2.03
N GLN A 403 17.04 -33.34 2.66
CA GLN A 403 17.33 -32.59 3.88
C GLN A 403 17.42 -31.08 3.66
N ARG A 404 17.93 -30.62 2.51
CA ARG A 404 17.96 -29.20 2.15
C ARG A 404 16.55 -28.64 1.95
N GLU A 405 15.69 -29.33 1.22
CA GLU A 405 14.30 -28.92 1.02
C GLU A 405 13.52 -28.95 2.35
N LEU A 406 13.75 -29.93 3.21
CA LEU A 406 13.12 -29.99 4.54
C LEU A 406 13.49 -28.78 5.43
N ARG A 407 14.76 -28.35 5.40
CA ARG A 407 15.20 -27.13 6.11
C ARG A 407 14.69 -25.85 5.46
N ALA A 408 14.63 -25.80 4.12
CA ALA A 408 14.08 -24.65 3.41
C ALA A 408 12.57 -24.48 3.72
N ASP A 409 11.87 -25.60 3.81
CA ASP A 409 10.46 -25.64 4.18
C ASP A 409 10.23 -25.17 5.62
N SER A 410 11.00 -25.69 6.58
CA SER A 410 10.87 -25.26 7.98
C SER A 410 11.11 -23.76 8.15
N ARG A 411 12.09 -23.19 7.43
CA ARG A 411 12.33 -21.72 7.41
C ARG A 411 11.19 -20.95 6.76
N SER A 412 10.63 -21.46 5.66
CA SER A 412 9.47 -20.85 5.02
C SER A 412 8.28 -20.80 5.98
N GLN A 413 8.06 -21.87 6.75
CA GLN A 413 7.00 -21.92 7.77
C GLN A 413 7.26 -20.97 8.95
N LEU A 414 8.52 -20.80 9.39
CA LEU A 414 8.87 -19.78 10.39
C LEU A 414 8.47 -18.37 9.94
N VAL A 415 8.75 -18.04 8.68
CA VAL A 415 8.43 -16.72 8.11
C VAL A 415 6.94 -16.58 7.83
N GLU A 416 6.25 -17.63 7.39
CA GLU A 416 4.80 -17.64 7.21
C GLU A 416 4.07 -17.33 8.53
N LYS A 417 4.50 -17.93 9.65
CA LYS A 417 3.99 -17.60 10.99
C LYS A 417 4.28 -16.15 11.39
N ALA A 418 5.44 -15.63 11.02
CA ALA A 418 5.75 -14.20 11.21
C ALA A 418 4.86 -13.29 10.37
N VAL A 419 4.43 -13.73 9.18
CA VAL A 419 3.43 -13.01 8.37
C VAL A 419 2.04 -13.10 9.01
N GLY A 420 1.67 -14.24 9.62
CA GLY A 420 0.43 -14.41 10.38
C GLY A 420 0.25 -13.41 11.53
N LEU A 421 1.35 -12.95 12.13
CA LEU A 421 1.33 -11.86 13.11
C LEU A 421 0.81 -10.54 12.50
N LEU A 422 1.06 -10.32 11.21
CA LEU A 422 0.86 -9.05 10.50
C LEU A 422 -0.41 -9.02 9.65
N VAL A 423 -0.82 -10.18 9.12
CA VAL A 423 -1.83 -10.34 8.06
C VAL A 423 -2.88 -11.34 8.50
N ASP A 424 -4.14 -11.08 8.16
CA ASP A 424 -5.28 -11.94 8.46
C ASP A 424 -5.08 -13.35 7.87
N PRO A 425 -5.36 -14.42 8.63
CA PRO A 425 -5.15 -15.79 8.17
C PRO A 425 -5.87 -16.11 6.86
N ALA A 426 -7.08 -15.59 6.64
CA ALA A 426 -7.81 -15.82 5.39
C ALA A 426 -7.14 -15.12 4.20
N SER A 427 -6.49 -13.98 4.45
CA SER A 427 -5.71 -13.26 3.42
C SER A 427 -4.41 -13.95 3.07
N ILE A 428 -3.75 -14.60 4.03
CA ILE A 428 -2.58 -15.44 3.75
C ILE A 428 -3.00 -16.59 2.82
N ALA A 429 -4.15 -17.22 3.11
CA ALA A 429 -4.64 -18.32 2.30
C ALA A 429 -5.04 -17.92 0.88
N ALA A 430 -5.72 -16.78 0.72
CA ALA A 430 -6.12 -16.28 -0.59
C ALA A 430 -4.93 -15.85 -1.47
N ASN A 431 -3.81 -15.44 -0.87
CA ASN A 431 -2.67 -14.82 -1.57
C ASN A 431 -1.36 -15.57 -1.37
N TYR A 432 -1.45 -16.88 -1.11
CA TYR A 432 -0.29 -17.70 -0.79
C TYR A 432 0.78 -17.66 -1.88
N ASP A 433 0.40 -17.71 -3.16
CA ASP A 433 1.35 -17.68 -4.29
C ASP A 433 2.11 -16.36 -4.41
N LEU A 434 1.49 -15.25 -3.98
CA LEU A 434 2.16 -13.95 -3.91
C LEU A 434 3.19 -13.94 -2.76
N LEU A 435 2.78 -14.38 -1.58
CA LEU A 435 3.67 -14.49 -0.42
C LEU A 435 4.83 -15.44 -0.69
N GLN A 436 4.57 -16.55 -1.37
CA GLN A 436 5.59 -17.52 -1.77
C GLN A 436 6.68 -16.88 -2.62
N ARG A 437 6.29 -16.11 -3.65
CA ARG A 437 7.24 -15.48 -4.58
C ARG A 437 8.01 -14.30 -3.98
N ARG A 438 7.40 -13.57 -3.05
CA ARG A 438 7.94 -12.30 -2.54
C ARG A 438 8.65 -12.41 -1.19
N VAL A 439 8.18 -13.29 -0.32
CA VAL A 439 8.64 -13.35 1.09
C VAL A 439 9.15 -14.75 1.44
N LEU A 440 8.37 -15.80 1.19
CA LEU A 440 8.73 -17.14 1.67
C LEU A 440 9.89 -17.76 0.89
N ALA A 441 10.06 -17.40 -0.39
CA ALA A 441 11.21 -17.84 -1.19
C ALA A 441 12.56 -17.37 -0.64
N ASP A 442 12.61 -16.19 0.00
CA ASP A 442 13.80 -15.65 0.66
C ASP A 442 13.72 -15.80 2.18
N SER A 443 13.08 -16.86 2.67
CA SER A 443 12.84 -17.07 4.11
C SER A 443 14.11 -17.06 4.96
N SER A 444 15.26 -17.39 4.38
CA SER A 444 16.55 -17.41 5.07
C SER A 444 17.07 -16.02 5.44
N SER A 445 16.72 -14.96 4.69
CA SER A 445 17.18 -13.59 5.01
C SER A 445 16.49 -13.01 6.25
N PHE A 446 15.33 -13.56 6.63
CA PHE A 446 14.57 -13.14 7.81
C PHE A 446 14.92 -13.93 9.07
N VAL A 447 15.59 -15.08 8.94
CA VAL A 447 16.02 -15.90 10.09
C VAL A 447 17.39 -15.44 10.56
N LYS A 448 17.46 -14.87 11.77
CA LYS A 448 18.71 -14.36 12.34
C LYS A 448 19.58 -15.48 12.89
N THR A 449 19.00 -16.30 13.76
CA THR A 449 19.71 -17.38 14.45
C THR A 449 18.78 -18.55 14.66
N VAL A 450 19.23 -19.76 14.31
CA VAL A 450 18.53 -20.99 14.66
C VAL A 450 18.88 -21.35 16.11
N VAL A 451 17.88 -21.44 16.97
CA VAL A 451 18.04 -21.77 18.40
C VAL A 451 18.13 -23.28 18.57
N ARG A 452 17.23 -24.03 17.91
CA ARG A 452 17.16 -25.49 17.98
C ARG A 452 16.59 -26.07 16.70
N GLU A 453 17.18 -27.15 16.22
CA GLU A 453 16.65 -28.00 15.16
C GLU A 453 16.56 -29.44 15.68
N SER A 454 15.43 -30.11 15.47
CA SER A 454 15.30 -31.53 15.76
C SER A 454 15.92 -32.35 14.63
N GLU A 455 16.21 -33.63 14.88
CA GLU A 455 16.55 -34.54 13.77
C GLU A 455 15.34 -34.77 12.87
N PRO A 456 15.54 -34.92 11.53
CA PRO A 456 14.49 -35.33 10.61
C PRO A 456 13.91 -36.69 10.98
N ARG A 457 12.58 -36.79 11.03
CA ARG A 457 11.87 -38.04 11.36
C ARG A 457 10.82 -38.35 10.31
N LEU A 458 10.78 -39.61 9.89
CA LEU A 458 9.71 -40.12 9.04
C LEU A 458 8.50 -40.48 9.91
N GLY A 459 7.39 -39.76 9.71
CA GLY A 459 6.13 -40.04 10.39
C GLY A 459 5.40 -41.25 9.82
N LYS A 460 4.44 -41.79 10.58
CA LYS A 460 3.54 -42.88 10.10
C LYS A 460 2.53 -42.38 9.07
N ASP A 461 2.43 -41.07 8.89
CA ASP A 461 1.72 -40.39 7.82
C ASP A 461 2.46 -40.42 6.47
N GLY A 462 3.70 -40.90 6.46
CA GLY A 462 4.56 -41.00 5.28
C GLY A 462 5.34 -39.72 4.97
N LEU A 463 5.22 -38.67 5.78
CA LEU A 463 5.94 -37.41 5.58
C LEU A 463 7.21 -37.38 6.43
N MET A 464 8.28 -36.79 5.89
CA MET A 464 9.45 -36.46 6.69
C MET A 464 9.23 -35.08 7.32
N SER A 465 9.43 -34.99 8.63
CA SER A 465 9.20 -33.79 9.42
C SER A 465 10.41 -33.40 10.24
N MET A 466 10.56 -32.12 10.50
CA MET A 466 11.58 -31.57 11.39
C MET A 466 11.09 -30.28 12.02
N THR A 467 11.31 -30.13 13.32
CA THR A 467 10.98 -28.91 14.05
C THR A 467 12.19 -27.99 14.08
N THR A 468 11.99 -26.74 13.68
CA THR A 468 13.00 -25.67 13.78
C THR A 468 12.45 -24.57 14.68
N GLU A 469 13.27 -24.15 15.64
CA GLU A 469 13.04 -22.99 16.50
C GLU A 469 14.12 -21.96 16.22
N ALA A 470 13.74 -20.75 15.86
CA ALA A 470 14.68 -19.72 15.43
C ALA A 470 14.21 -18.31 15.81
N VAL A 471 15.17 -17.40 15.95
CA VAL A 471 14.93 -15.97 16.09
C VAL A 471 14.68 -15.39 14.70
N VAL A 472 13.46 -14.95 14.44
CA VAL A 472 13.00 -14.36 13.18
C VAL A 472 12.90 -12.84 13.32
N ASN A 473 13.39 -12.10 12.33
CA ASN A 473 13.27 -10.65 12.28
C ASN A 473 11.91 -10.24 11.70
N VAL A 474 10.90 -10.14 12.58
CA VAL A 474 9.53 -9.78 12.21
C VAL A 474 9.46 -8.38 11.59
N ARG A 475 10.32 -7.43 12.02
CA ARG A 475 10.43 -6.11 11.38
C ARG A 475 10.90 -6.19 9.93
N ALA A 476 11.87 -7.05 9.64
CA ALA A 476 12.33 -7.26 8.26
C ALA A 476 11.22 -7.88 7.40
N VAL A 477 10.45 -8.83 7.95
CA VAL A 477 9.26 -9.39 7.27
C VAL A 477 8.23 -8.30 6.99
N GLN A 478 7.91 -7.47 7.99
CA GLN A 478 7.00 -6.33 7.83
C GLN A 478 7.51 -5.33 6.77
N LYS A 479 8.81 -5.04 6.76
CA LYS A 479 9.45 -4.18 5.75
C LYS A 479 9.31 -4.79 4.35
N SER A 480 9.52 -6.10 4.21
CA SER A 480 9.35 -6.81 2.94
C SER A 480 7.90 -6.75 2.44
N LEU A 481 6.91 -6.92 3.33
CA LEU A 481 5.50 -6.75 2.99
C LEU A 481 5.19 -5.30 2.58
N ASN A 482 5.81 -4.31 3.22
CA ASN A 482 5.62 -2.90 2.90
C ASN A 482 6.27 -2.48 1.56
N GLN A 483 7.32 -3.18 1.13
CA GLN A 483 8.01 -2.96 -0.15
C GLN A 483 7.27 -3.57 -1.35
N MET A 484 6.23 -4.37 -1.14
CA MET A 484 5.36 -4.87 -2.20
C MET A 484 4.63 -3.73 -2.91
N THR A 485 4.30 -3.95 -4.19
CA THR A 485 3.54 -2.96 -4.95
C THR A 485 2.18 -2.73 -4.30
N ARG A 486 1.55 -1.58 -4.59
CA ARG A 486 0.28 -1.25 -3.94
C ARG A 486 -0.83 -2.23 -4.29
N ASP A 487 -0.84 -2.78 -5.50
CA ASP A 487 -1.79 -3.81 -5.93
C ASP A 487 -1.58 -5.15 -5.21
N GLU A 488 -0.32 -5.54 -4.97
CA GLU A 488 0.05 -6.72 -4.18
C GLU A 488 -0.37 -6.57 -2.70
N ARG A 489 -0.26 -5.37 -2.12
CA ARG A 489 -0.62 -5.11 -0.71
C ARG A 489 -2.14 -5.02 -0.47
N VAL A 490 -2.92 -4.51 -1.42
CA VAL A 490 -4.39 -4.43 -1.29
C VAL A 490 -5.02 -5.80 -1.09
N GLN A 491 -4.37 -6.85 -1.60
CA GLN A 491 -4.86 -8.22 -1.46
C GLN A 491 -4.63 -8.81 -0.05
N LEU A 492 -3.73 -8.22 0.76
CA LEU A 492 -3.40 -8.68 2.11
C LEU A 492 -4.14 -7.86 3.17
N ILE A 493 -5.21 -8.41 3.74
CA ILE A 493 -5.91 -7.79 4.89
C ILE A 493 -5.00 -7.92 6.12
N ARG A 494 -4.76 -6.84 6.88
CA ARG A 494 -3.92 -6.89 8.09
C ARG A 494 -4.70 -7.49 9.28
N ALA A 495 -4.13 -8.47 10.00
CA ALA A 495 -4.75 -9.17 11.14
C ALA A 495 -4.84 -8.32 12.39
N SER A 496 -3.77 -7.57 12.68
CA SER A 496 -3.66 -6.80 13.91
C SER A 496 -4.50 -5.54 13.78
N GLY A 497 -5.64 -5.55 14.47
CA GLY A 497 -6.58 -4.46 14.59
C GLY A 497 -5.88 -3.14 14.93
N ASP A 498 -6.45 -2.08 14.40
CA ASP A 498 -5.85 -0.75 14.40
C ASP A 498 -5.22 -0.33 15.74
N PRO A 499 -3.99 0.24 15.72
CA PRO A 499 -3.30 0.77 16.89
C PRO A 499 -4.21 1.51 17.86
N ARG A 500 -4.03 1.23 19.15
CA ARG A 500 -4.71 1.94 20.24
C ARG A 500 -3.86 3.10 20.70
N VAL A 501 -4.37 4.31 20.56
CA VAL A 501 -3.62 5.52 20.91
C VAL A 501 -4.33 6.25 22.07
N SER A 502 -3.62 6.50 23.16
CA SER A 502 -4.08 7.44 24.19
C SER A 502 -3.48 8.83 23.94
N LEU A 503 -4.26 9.86 24.26
CA LEU A 503 -3.93 11.24 24.00
C LEU A 503 -4.09 12.08 25.28
N GLN A 504 -3.10 12.93 25.55
CA GLN A 504 -3.15 13.95 26.61
C GLN A 504 -2.48 15.22 26.11
N ILE A 505 -3.24 16.31 26.01
CA ILE A 505 -2.70 17.62 25.61
C ILE A 505 -2.96 18.63 26.72
N ASP A 506 -1.88 19.11 27.33
CA ASP A 506 -1.91 20.09 28.39
C ASP A 506 -1.54 21.49 27.87
N VAL A 507 -2.14 22.51 28.48
CA VAL A 507 -1.92 23.92 28.13
C VAL A 507 -1.57 24.70 29.38
N ARG A 508 -0.59 25.60 29.24
CA ARG A 508 -0.13 26.47 30.32
C ARG A 508 -0.14 27.93 29.87
N ASP A 509 -0.52 28.82 30.78
CA ASP A 509 -0.39 30.25 30.59
C ASP A 509 1.09 30.66 30.67
N ALA A 510 1.60 31.31 29.63
CA ALA A 510 2.98 31.76 29.55
C ALA A 510 3.32 32.87 30.56
N ASP A 511 2.33 33.65 31.01
CA ASP A 511 2.51 34.71 32.00
C ASP A 511 2.42 34.19 33.45
N ARG A 512 2.06 32.91 33.64
CA ARG A 512 2.04 32.21 34.94
C ARG A 512 2.78 30.87 34.84
N PRO A 513 4.13 30.89 34.74
CA PRO A 513 4.92 29.68 34.55
C PRO A 513 4.78 28.66 35.70
N ASP A 514 4.51 29.14 36.92
CA ASP A 514 4.35 28.30 38.12
C ASP A 514 2.94 27.66 38.24
N ALA A 515 1.99 28.03 37.37
CA ALA A 515 0.67 27.41 37.36
C ALA A 515 0.75 25.97 36.80
N ALA A 516 -0.04 25.06 37.38
CA ALA A 516 -0.14 23.69 36.89
C ALA A 516 -0.70 23.66 35.45
N PRO A 517 -0.18 22.80 34.55
CA PRO A 517 -0.77 22.59 33.24
C PRO A 517 -2.23 22.13 33.36
N ILE A 518 -3.08 22.65 32.47
CA ILE A 518 -4.50 22.31 32.43
C ILE A 518 -4.74 21.48 31.17
N PRO A 519 -5.39 20.30 31.28
CA PRO A 519 -5.76 19.51 30.10
C PRO A 519 -6.64 20.33 29.15
N SER A 520 -6.44 20.15 27.84
CA SER A 520 -7.19 20.82 26.78
C SER A 520 -8.07 19.83 26.03
N PRO A 521 -9.36 19.70 26.42
CA PRO A 521 -10.31 18.84 25.71
C PRO A 521 -10.47 19.21 24.24
N VAL A 522 -10.33 20.49 23.90
CA VAL A 522 -10.46 21.01 22.53
C VAL A 522 -9.32 20.47 21.65
N ALA A 523 -8.07 20.61 22.10
CA ALA A 523 -6.91 20.11 21.35
C ALA A 523 -6.90 18.58 21.27
N GLU A 524 -7.28 17.90 22.35
CA GLU A 524 -7.42 16.45 22.38
C GLU A 524 -8.49 15.95 21.40
N ASN A 525 -9.66 16.59 21.33
CA ASN A 525 -10.74 16.13 20.45
C ASN A 525 -10.35 16.25 18.98
N VAL A 526 -9.65 17.31 18.59
CA VAL A 526 -9.09 17.46 17.24
C VAL A 526 -8.11 16.33 16.91
N LEU A 527 -7.21 16.02 17.85
CA LEU A 527 -6.24 14.93 17.69
C LEU A 527 -6.93 13.56 17.67
N LYS A 528 -7.98 13.34 18.48
CA LYS A 528 -8.81 12.12 18.47
C LYS A 528 -9.48 11.94 17.13
N GLU A 529 -10.08 12.97 16.58
CA GLU A 529 -10.73 12.92 15.26
C GLU A 529 -9.72 12.58 14.16
N ARG A 530 -8.54 13.20 14.17
CA ARG A 530 -7.46 12.90 13.22
C ARG A 530 -6.98 11.46 13.32
N ILE A 531 -6.70 10.95 14.52
CA ILE A 531 -6.21 9.58 14.68
C ILE A 531 -7.31 8.57 14.33
N ARG A 532 -8.59 8.86 14.61
CA ARG A 532 -9.72 8.03 14.16
C ARG A 532 -9.81 7.92 12.64
N THR A 533 -9.40 8.94 11.87
CA THR A 533 -9.38 8.83 10.40
C THR A 533 -8.36 7.81 9.89
N PHE A 534 -7.36 7.44 10.70
CA PHE A 534 -6.42 6.36 10.38
C PHE A 534 -7.02 4.95 10.52
N GLY A 535 -8.25 4.86 11.05
CA GLY A 535 -8.90 3.61 11.47
C GLY A 535 -8.67 3.29 12.95
N PHE A 536 -7.90 4.11 13.66
CA PHE A 536 -7.37 3.79 14.99
C PHE A 536 -8.37 4.06 16.11
N ARG A 537 -8.28 3.26 17.18
CA ARG A 537 -9.11 3.46 18.38
C ARG A 537 -8.39 4.44 19.31
N VAL A 538 -9.13 5.40 19.86
CA VAL A 538 -8.56 6.53 20.62
C VAL A 538 -9.31 6.76 21.93
N TRP A 539 -8.56 7.00 23.01
CA TRP A 539 -9.08 7.29 24.37
C TRP A 539 -8.40 8.51 24.99
N ALA A 540 -9.08 9.17 25.93
CA ALA A 540 -8.45 10.13 26.85
C ALA A 540 -7.98 9.37 28.10
N ASP A 541 -6.74 9.65 28.55
CA ASP A 541 -6.31 9.22 29.87
C ASP A 541 -6.93 10.18 30.91
N GLY A 542 -8.01 9.71 31.55
CA GLY A 542 -8.72 10.46 32.59
C GLY A 542 -9.42 9.55 33.60
N GLY A 543 -9.06 8.27 33.67
CA GLY A 543 -9.60 7.32 34.62
C GLY A 543 -8.47 6.47 35.18
N ALA A 544 -8.20 6.65 36.48
CA ALA A 544 -7.30 5.80 37.24
C ALA A 544 -7.55 4.31 36.93
N ALA A 545 -6.46 3.54 36.94
CA ALA A 545 -6.47 2.08 36.89
C ALA A 545 -7.60 1.52 37.79
N GLY A 546 -8.67 1.01 37.17
CA GLY A 546 -9.79 0.47 37.94
C GLY A 546 -11.16 0.42 37.25
N SER A 547 -11.41 1.08 36.12
CA SER A 547 -12.69 0.90 35.42
C SER A 547 -12.68 -0.38 34.56
N GLN A 548 -13.58 -1.30 34.90
CA GLN A 548 -13.70 -2.63 34.31
C GLN A 548 -13.83 -2.57 32.78
N GLY A 549 -12.87 -3.17 32.06
CA GLY A 549 -12.96 -3.48 30.62
C GLY A 549 -12.14 -2.61 29.65
N GLY A 550 -11.45 -1.57 30.12
CA GLY A 550 -10.62 -0.70 29.25
C GLY A 550 -9.30 -1.35 28.87
N ALA A 551 -9.14 -1.75 27.61
CA ALA A 551 -7.91 -2.35 27.11
C ALA A 551 -6.77 -1.31 27.03
N THR A 552 -5.53 -1.71 27.38
CA THR A 552 -4.35 -0.81 27.42
C THR A 552 -4.04 -0.20 26.04
N PRO A 553 -3.63 1.08 25.97
CA PRO A 553 -3.19 1.70 24.72
C PRO A 553 -1.82 1.17 24.29
N ASP A 554 -1.58 1.07 22.98
CA ASP A 554 -0.31 0.69 22.37
C ASP A 554 0.66 1.89 22.35
N PHE A 555 0.12 3.09 22.12
CA PHE A 555 0.88 4.34 22.08
C PHE A 555 0.24 5.39 22.99
N THR A 556 1.07 6.25 23.57
CA THR A 556 0.63 7.45 24.30
C THR A 556 1.25 8.68 23.69
N VAL A 557 0.42 9.60 23.19
CA VAL A 557 0.84 10.91 22.71
C VAL A 557 0.57 11.93 23.82
N GLN A 558 1.62 12.63 24.22
CA GLN A 558 1.58 13.71 25.21
C GLN A 558 2.01 15.01 24.55
N GLY A 559 1.27 16.09 24.80
CA GLY A 559 1.62 17.43 24.36
C GLY A 559 1.51 18.44 25.50
N GLU A 560 2.44 19.39 25.61
CA GLU A 560 2.29 20.58 26.45
C GLU A 560 2.48 21.83 25.58
N ALA A 561 1.53 22.76 25.60
CA ALA A 561 1.60 24.02 24.87
C ALA A 561 1.56 25.23 25.82
N ARG A 562 2.42 26.22 25.62
CA ARG A 562 2.42 27.48 26.38
C ARG A 562 1.81 28.60 25.55
N ILE A 563 0.77 29.23 26.07
CA ILE A 563 0.02 30.28 25.37
C ILE A 563 0.15 31.59 26.14
N LYS A 564 0.52 32.66 25.43
CA LYS A 564 0.56 34.03 25.96
C LYS A 564 -0.62 34.85 25.49
N ARG A 565 -1.26 35.58 26.40
CA ARG A 565 -2.34 36.52 26.07
C ARG A 565 -1.77 37.93 25.86
N LEU A 566 -1.86 38.42 24.63
CA LEU A 566 -1.39 39.74 24.22
C LEU A 566 -2.60 40.67 24.05
N SER A 567 -2.69 41.74 24.85
CA SER A 567 -3.77 42.72 24.72
C SER A 567 -3.20 44.10 24.38
N VAL A 568 -3.71 44.72 23.31
CA VAL A 568 -3.31 46.07 22.88
C VAL A 568 -4.56 46.93 22.73
N ARG A 569 -4.52 48.14 23.27
CA ARG A 569 -5.57 49.15 23.08
C ARG A 569 -5.23 49.99 21.85
N LEU A 570 -6.13 50.02 20.86
CA LEU A 570 -5.97 50.81 19.65
C LEU A 570 -6.27 52.28 19.95
N GLU A 571 -5.27 53.15 19.77
CA GLU A 571 -5.38 54.58 20.13
C GLU A 571 -6.48 55.32 19.37
N ALA A 572 -6.71 54.97 18.10
CA ALA A 572 -7.68 55.64 17.25
C ALA A 572 -9.15 55.27 17.52
N SER A 573 -9.42 54.07 18.07
CA SER A 573 -10.78 53.55 18.27
C SER A 573 -11.14 53.25 19.72
N GLY A 574 -10.16 53.26 20.63
CA GLY A 574 -10.32 52.88 22.03
C GLY A 574 -10.55 51.37 22.26
N LEU A 575 -10.63 50.56 21.20
CA LEU A 575 -10.87 49.12 21.27
C LEU A 575 -9.66 48.37 21.81
N VAL A 576 -9.90 47.37 22.67
CA VAL A 576 -8.86 46.45 23.14
C VAL A 576 -8.89 45.20 22.27
N VAL A 577 -7.83 44.96 21.52
CA VAL A 577 -7.63 43.74 20.74
C VAL A 577 -6.81 42.77 21.59
N THR A 578 -7.39 41.62 21.90
CA THR A 578 -6.70 40.51 22.56
C THR A 578 -6.35 39.45 21.53
N LYS A 579 -5.11 38.96 21.58
CA LYS A 579 -4.64 37.83 20.80
C LYS A 579 -3.96 36.79 21.69
N TYR A 580 -4.02 35.54 21.27
CA TYR A 580 -3.36 34.43 21.93
C TYR A 580 -2.21 33.95 21.06
N ALA A 581 -1.00 33.82 21.61
CA ALA A 581 0.19 33.43 20.85
C ALA A 581 0.84 32.19 21.49
N LEU A 582 1.21 31.21 20.67
CA LEU A 582 1.94 30.03 21.11
C LEU A 582 3.42 30.39 21.31
N THR A 583 3.91 30.30 22.55
CA THR A 583 5.30 30.67 22.89
C THR A 583 6.25 29.49 22.97
N SER A 584 5.74 28.30 23.25
CA SER A 584 6.50 27.05 23.18
C SER A 584 5.52 25.87 23.12
N TRP A 585 5.98 24.74 22.62
CA TRP A 585 5.27 23.48 22.75
C TRP A 585 6.26 22.33 22.97
N THR A 586 5.75 21.22 23.46
CA THR A 586 6.46 19.94 23.52
C THR A 586 5.46 18.89 23.09
N VAL A 587 5.82 18.04 22.14
CA VAL A 587 5.02 16.91 21.70
C VAL A 587 5.89 15.67 21.78
N LYS A 588 5.36 14.60 22.38
CA LYS A 588 6.04 13.31 22.42
C LYS A 588 5.09 12.15 22.24
N CYS A 589 5.58 11.08 21.63
CA CYS A 589 4.87 9.81 21.53
C CYS A 589 5.71 8.72 22.21
N ILE A 590 5.08 7.99 23.11
CA ILE A 590 5.69 6.92 23.88
C ILE A 590 5.06 5.62 23.44
N ASP A 591 5.89 4.65 23.09
CA ASP A 591 5.46 3.28 22.91
C ASP A 591 5.27 2.62 24.27
N ARG A 592 4.05 2.14 24.57
CA ARG A 592 3.74 1.58 25.89
C ARG A 592 4.29 0.18 26.12
N ALA A 593 4.59 -0.56 25.05
CA ALA A 593 5.16 -1.90 25.17
C ALA A 593 6.65 -1.86 25.52
N THR A 594 7.39 -0.89 24.98
CA THR A 594 8.84 -0.74 25.25
C THR A 594 9.16 0.35 26.27
N GLY A 595 8.27 1.33 26.47
CA GLY A 595 8.53 2.53 27.28
C GLY A 595 9.43 3.56 26.57
N GLU A 596 9.73 3.35 25.29
CA GLU A 596 10.62 4.22 24.51
C GLU A 596 9.87 5.48 24.03
N GLU A 597 10.54 6.63 24.11
CA GLU A 597 10.07 7.87 23.48
C GLU A 597 10.41 7.82 21.98
N ILE A 598 9.47 7.29 21.19
CA ILE A 598 9.64 7.08 19.74
C ILE A 598 9.49 8.37 18.91
N TYR A 599 9.01 9.45 19.52
CA TYR A 599 8.93 10.77 18.90
C TYR A 599 9.02 11.86 19.97
N PHE A 600 9.78 12.92 19.68
CA PHE A 600 9.90 14.10 20.54
C PHE A 600 10.16 15.35 19.69
N ASN A 601 9.33 16.38 19.85
CA ASN A 601 9.47 17.65 19.15
C ASN A 601 9.13 18.82 20.06
N THR A 602 10.06 19.78 20.16
CA THR A 602 9.91 21.04 20.90
C THR A 602 10.06 22.28 20.01
N THR A 603 10.32 22.08 18.72
CA THR A 603 10.58 23.15 17.76
C THR A 603 9.26 23.79 17.37
N LEU A 604 9.11 25.09 17.64
CA LEU A 604 7.91 25.84 17.28
C LEU A 604 7.66 25.78 15.77
N PRO A 605 6.45 25.42 15.33
CA PRO A 605 6.12 25.38 13.91
C PRO A 605 6.19 26.79 13.31
N LYS A 606 6.74 26.89 12.07
CA LYS A 606 6.83 28.16 11.35
C LYS A 606 5.44 28.80 11.21
N GLY A 607 5.33 30.08 11.50
CA GLY A 607 4.03 30.75 11.55
C GLY A 607 3.21 30.37 12.78
N ALA A 608 3.85 30.26 13.96
CA ALA A 608 3.23 29.88 15.24
C ALA A 608 1.93 30.62 15.55
N GLY A 609 1.67 31.77 14.92
CA GLY A 609 0.35 32.35 14.76
C GLY A 609 -0.12 33.06 16.02
N SER A 610 -0.94 34.10 15.81
CA SER A 610 -1.68 34.73 16.90
C SER A 610 -3.16 34.65 16.56
N TRP A 611 -3.95 34.08 17.47
CA TRP A 611 -5.38 33.83 17.27
C TRP A 611 -6.23 34.86 17.97
N ALA A 612 -7.45 35.08 17.48
CA ALA A 612 -8.36 36.06 18.05
C ALA A 612 -9.02 35.55 19.35
N SER A 613 -9.08 34.23 19.54
CA SER A 613 -9.61 33.60 20.74
C SER A 613 -8.73 32.45 21.25
N GLU A 614 -8.90 32.12 22.53
CA GLU A 614 -8.23 30.97 23.16
C GLU A 614 -8.66 29.65 22.52
N GLU A 615 -9.95 29.49 22.22
CA GLU A 615 -10.48 28.29 21.57
C GLU A 615 -9.89 28.05 20.17
N GLU A 616 -9.75 29.11 19.36
CA GLU A 616 -9.08 29.03 18.06
C GLU A 616 -7.61 28.62 18.19
N ALA A 617 -6.92 29.15 19.21
CA ALA A 617 -5.55 28.77 19.51
C ALA A 617 -5.44 27.29 19.87
N LEU A 618 -6.32 26.80 20.76
CA LEU A 618 -6.35 25.39 21.19
C LEU A 618 -6.65 24.44 20.02
N LYS A 619 -7.60 24.79 19.15
CA LYS A 619 -7.93 24.01 17.96
C LYS A 619 -6.77 23.96 16.97
N ALA A 620 -6.10 25.09 16.75
CA ALA A 620 -4.93 25.16 15.87
C ALA A 620 -3.73 24.39 16.44
N ILE A 621 -3.51 24.44 17.76
CA ILE A 621 -2.50 23.63 18.45
C ILE A 621 -2.81 22.15 18.27
N GLY A 622 -4.04 21.72 18.56
CA GLY A 622 -4.47 20.32 18.37
C GLY A 622 -4.26 19.85 16.93
N THR A 623 -4.58 20.69 15.94
CA THR A 623 -4.36 20.38 14.50
C THR A 623 -2.88 20.19 14.19
N ARG A 624 -2.02 21.10 14.66
CA ARG A 624 -0.57 21.02 14.43
C ARG A 624 0.07 19.81 15.08
N ILE A 625 -0.31 19.51 16.32
CA ILE A 625 0.14 18.29 17.00
C ILE A 625 -0.32 17.05 16.20
N ALA A 626 -1.53 17.09 15.64
CA ALA A 626 -2.06 15.99 14.85
C ALA A 626 -1.36 15.79 13.50
N ASP A 627 -0.74 16.84 12.94
CA ASP A 627 0.03 16.76 11.70
C ASP A 627 1.43 16.16 11.91
N GLU A 628 1.94 16.11 13.14
CA GLU A 628 3.18 15.40 13.49
C GLU A 628 3.03 13.88 13.41
N PHE A 629 1.80 13.35 13.41
CA PHE A 629 1.52 11.92 13.45
C PHE A 629 0.79 11.44 12.19
N SER A 630 1.19 10.26 11.68
CA SER A 630 0.58 9.62 10.52
C SER A 630 0.20 8.17 10.80
N ARG A 631 -0.70 7.61 9.97
CA ARG A 631 -1.05 6.18 10.02
C ARG A 631 0.19 5.29 9.93
N ASP A 632 1.11 5.61 9.02
CA ASP A 632 2.33 4.83 8.81
C ASP A 632 3.29 4.95 9.99
N PHE A 633 3.37 6.12 10.65
CA PHE A 633 4.17 6.30 11.86
C PHE A 633 3.77 5.27 12.94
N PHE A 634 2.50 5.19 13.29
CA PHE A 634 2.04 4.23 14.30
C PHE A 634 2.17 2.78 13.84
N LEU A 635 1.94 2.47 12.56
CA LEU A 635 2.07 1.11 12.05
C LEU A 635 3.52 0.63 11.95
N GLN A 636 4.48 1.53 11.73
CA GLN A 636 5.91 1.20 11.72
C GLN A 636 6.44 0.89 13.12
N HIS A 637 5.87 1.53 14.14
CA HIS A 637 6.29 1.36 15.53
C HIS A 637 5.42 0.34 16.28
N ALA A 638 4.32 -0.15 15.69
CA ALA A 638 3.43 -1.10 16.34
C ALA A 638 4.14 -2.42 16.65
N HIS A 639 4.17 -2.80 17.93
CA HIS A 639 4.76 -4.06 18.35
C HIS A 639 3.82 -5.24 18.08
N VAL A 640 4.17 -6.00 17.06
CA VAL A 640 3.42 -7.21 16.70
C VAL A 640 3.93 -8.36 17.54
N THR A 641 3.29 -8.55 18.69
CA THR A 641 3.77 -9.47 19.73
C THR A 641 3.01 -10.80 19.76
N GLY A 642 1.84 -10.89 19.13
CA GLY A 642 0.92 -12.03 19.24
C GLY A 642 0.30 -12.15 20.64
N GLN A 643 -0.87 -12.78 20.75
CA GLN A 643 -1.55 -12.93 22.04
C GLN A 643 -1.03 -14.15 22.81
N ARG A 644 -0.62 -13.94 24.07
CA ARG A 644 -0.26 -15.05 24.97
C ARG A 644 -1.51 -15.70 25.53
N VAL A 645 -1.61 -17.01 25.39
CA VAL A 645 -2.72 -17.84 25.89
C VAL A 645 -2.16 -19.06 26.59
N THR A 646 -2.63 -19.34 27.80
CA THR A 646 -2.32 -20.60 28.49
C THR A 646 -3.41 -21.60 28.18
N LEU A 647 -3.08 -22.65 27.43
CA LEU A 647 -3.99 -23.73 27.08
C LEU A 647 -3.87 -24.86 28.10
N ASN A 648 -4.95 -25.18 28.82
CA ASN A 648 -5.00 -26.32 29.74
C ASN A 648 -5.83 -27.44 29.12
N VAL A 649 -5.22 -28.58 28.82
CA VAL A 649 -5.90 -29.69 28.14
C VAL A 649 -6.23 -30.81 29.13
N ASP A 650 -7.52 -31.00 29.41
CA ASP A 650 -8.01 -32.02 30.32
C ASP A 650 -8.58 -33.23 29.58
N GLY A 651 -8.45 -34.42 30.17
CA GLY A 651 -9.08 -35.65 29.67
C GLY A 651 -8.26 -36.46 28.67
N MET A 652 -6.99 -36.10 28.40
CA MET A 652 -6.10 -36.89 27.57
C MET A 652 -5.81 -38.28 28.17
N PRO A 653 -5.76 -39.34 27.33
CA PRO A 653 -5.75 -40.73 27.79
C PRO A 653 -4.39 -41.21 28.33
N ASP A 654 -3.28 -40.80 27.69
CA ASP A 654 -1.92 -41.21 28.07
C ASP A 654 -0.87 -40.14 27.69
N ALA A 655 0.36 -40.33 28.18
CA ALA A 655 1.48 -39.41 27.95
C ALA A 655 1.96 -39.38 26.48
N ALA A 656 1.77 -40.47 25.73
CA ALA A 656 2.15 -40.52 24.32
C ALA A 656 1.24 -39.62 23.47
N ALA A 657 -0.05 -39.61 23.76
CA ALA A 657 -1.01 -38.71 23.14
C ALA A 657 -0.74 -37.24 23.51
N GLU A 658 -0.28 -36.97 24.73
CA GLU A 658 0.17 -35.62 25.14
C GLU A 658 1.40 -35.16 24.34
N ASP A 659 2.41 -36.03 24.15
CA ASP A 659 3.59 -35.74 23.32
C ASP A 659 3.24 -35.48 21.85
N LEU A 660 2.28 -36.23 21.30
CA LEU A 660 1.80 -36.02 19.94
C LEU A 660 1.06 -34.69 19.82
N LEU A 661 0.20 -34.36 20.77
CA LEU A 661 -0.48 -33.07 20.80
C LEU A 661 0.51 -31.91 20.87
N ALA A 662 1.55 -32.00 21.70
CA ALA A 662 2.59 -30.97 21.78
C ALA A 662 3.27 -30.72 20.43
N ARG A 663 3.51 -31.77 19.64
CA ARG A 663 4.07 -31.65 18.28
C ARG A 663 3.09 -31.01 17.31
N GLU A 664 1.82 -31.42 17.37
CA GLU A 664 0.76 -30.84 16.53
C GLU A 664 0.62 -29.34 16.79
N LEU A 665 0.61 -28.91 18.06
CA LEU A 665 0.53 -27.49 18.44
C LEU A 665 1.63 -26.66 17.80
N VAL A 666 2.87 -27.15 17.76
CA VAL A 666 3.99 -26.46 17.09
C VAL A 666 3.82 -26.41 15.57
N GLY A 667 3.13 -27.38 14.97
CA GLY A 667 2.86 -27.42 13.53
C GLY A 667 1.75 -26.48 13.06
N LEU A 668 0.93 -25.94 13.96
CA LEU A 668 -0.21 -25.10 13.59
C LEU A 668 0.22 -23.70 13.09
N PRO A 669 -0.40 -23.17 12.00
CA PRO A 669 -0.09 -21.86 11.45
C PRO A 669 -0.27 -20.71 12.44
N GLU A 670 -1.36 -20.74 13.22
CA GLU A 670 -1.67 -19.67 14.18
C GLU A 670 -0.81 -19.70 15.44
N VAL A 671 -0.09 -20.79 15.70
CA VAL A 671 0.72 -20.98 16.91
C VAL A 671 2.16 -20.61 16.62
N VAL A 672 2.55 -19.38 16.98
CA VAL A 672 3.89 -18.82 16.77
C VAL A 672 4.92 -19.50 17.66
N ALA A 673 4.54 -19.78 18.91
CA ALA A 673 5.34 -20.54 19.85
C ALA A 673 4.42 -21.35 20.76
N ALA A 674 4.83 -22.56 21.09
CA ALA A 674 4.18 -23.41 22.08
C ALA A 674 5.26 -23.93 23.04
N ILE A 675 5.14 -23.53 24.30
CA ILE A 675 6.05 -23.96 25.37
C ILE A 675 5.25 -24.83 26.33
N PRO A 676 5.63 -26.10 26.55
CA PRO A 676 5.02 -26.91 27.59
C PRO A 676 5.11 -26.21 28.95
N GLY A 677 4.06 -26.34 29.75
CA GLY A 677 3.99 -25.78 31.09
C GLY A 677 5.05 -26.36 32.02
N ALA A 678 5.24 -25.73 33.18
CA ALA A 678 6.14 -26.24 34.20
C ALA A 678 5.78 -27.69 34.56
N PRO A 679 6.74 -28.52 35.03
CA PRO A 679 6.49 -29.93 35.38
C PRO A 679 5.35 -30.14 36.38
N ALA A 680 5.00 -29.12 37.17
CA ALA A 680 3.86 -29.13 38.10
C ALA A 680 2.47 -29.00 37.43
N ARG A 681 2.42 -28.61 36.15
CA ARG A 681 1.22 -28.53 35.30
C ARG A 681 1.53 -29.12 33.90
N PRO A 682 1.71 -30.45 33.78
CA PRO A 682 2.15 -31.09 32.54
C PRO A 682 1.16 -30.92 31.36
N ARG A 683 -0.10 -30.60 31.67
CA ARG A 683 -1.19 -30.40 30.69
C ARG A 683 -1.44 -28.94 30.31
N ALA A 684 -0.60 -28.03 30.78
CA ALA A 684 -0.65 -26.63 30.41
C ALA A 684 0.33 -26.36 29.28
N TYR A 685 -0.05 -25.53 28.31
CA TYR A 685 0.81 -25.06 27.23
C TYR A 685 0.76 -23.53 27.19
N ALA A 686 1.91 -22.88 27.32
CA ALA A 686 2.02 -21.46 27.06
C ALA A 686 2.13 -21.24 25.54
N LEU A 687 1.01 -20.85 24.94
CA LEU A 687 0.89 -20.55 23.53
C LEU A 687 1.07 -19.07 23.28
N ARG A 688 1.65 -18.77 22.12
CA ARG A 688 1.61 -17.43 21.53
C ARG A 688 0.93 -17.53 20.18
N LEU A 689 -0.24 -16.91 20.08
CA LEU A 689 -1.10 -16.96 18.91
C LEU A 689 -0.93 -15.71 18.04
N ALA A 690 -1.08 -15.86 16.72
CA ALA A 690 -0.80 -14.78 15.79
C ALA A 690 -1.89 -13.68 15.75
N GLY A 691 -3.14 -14.04 16.03
CA GLY A 691 -4.27 -13.11 16.11
C GLY A 691 -4.44 -12.41 17.48
N MET A 692 -5.28 -11.37 17.48
CA MET A 692 -5.74 -10.64 18.66
C MET A 692 -7.26 -10.77 18.79
N GLY A 693 -7.76 -11.14 19.96
CA GLY A 693 -9.19 -11.31 20.19
C GLY A 693 -9.53 -12.02 21.49
N PRO A 694 -10.79 -12.43 21.69
CA PRO A 694 -11.16 -13.30 22.79
C PRO A 694 -10.32 -14.60 22.73
N PRO A 695 -9.60 -14.97 23.81
CA PRO A 695 -8.75 -16.17 23.82
C PRO A 695 -9.48 -17.45 23.40
N GLY A 696 -10.76 -17.57 23.76
CA GLY A 696 -11.61 -18.69 23.33
C GLY A 696 -11.73 -18.80 21.82
N ASP A 697 -11.99 -17.69 21.12
CA ASP A 697 -12.15 -17.69 19.66
C ASP A 697 -10.84 -17.99 18.95
N LEU A 698 -9.73 -17.47 19.46
CA LEU A 698 -8.39 -17.75 18.92
C LEU A 698 -8.03 -19.23 19.09
N VAL A 699 -8.31 -19.82 20.25
CA VAL A 699 -8.07 -21.25 20.49
C VAL A 699 -9.02 -22.11 19.67
N ALA A 700 -10.31 -21.79 19.61
CA ALA A 700 -11.28 -22.56 18.82
C ALA A 700 -10.91 -22.61 17.33
N ASN A 701 -10.61 -21.45 16.73
CA ASN A 701 -10.34 -21.35 15.30
C ASN A 701 -8.92 -21.75 14.93
N GLY A 702 -7.92 -21.29 15.69
CA GLY A 702 -6.50 -21.50 15.38
C GLY A 702 -5.93 -22.83 15.88
N VAL A 703 -6.57 -23.45 16.87
CA VAL A 703 -6.07 -24.68 17.51
C VAL A 703 -7.05 -25.84 17.39
N LEU A 704 -8.28 -25.69 17.88
CA LEU A 704 -9.20 -26.82 17.98
C LEU A 704 -9.75 -27.26 16.63
N LYS A 705 -10.10 -26.32 15.76
CA LYS A 705 -10.61 -26.61 14.41
C LYS A 705 -9.66 -27.50 13.59
N PRO A 706 -8.37 -27.17 13.42
CA PRO A 706 -7.44 -28.03 12.68
C PRO A 706 -7.16 -29.37 13.38
N LEU A 707 -7.10 -29.40 14.72
CA LEU A 707 -6.93 -30.66 15.47
C LEU A 707 -8.13 -31.60 15.30
N ASN A 708 -9.34 -31.08 15.43
CA ASN A 708 -10.58 -31.84 15.24
C ASN A 708 -10.76 -32.28 13.79
N ALA A 709 -10.35 -31.45 12.82
CA ALA A 709 -10.30 -31.85 11.41
C ALA A 709 -9.37 -33.06 11.23
N LYS A 710 -8.14 -33.02 11.75
CA LYS A 710 -7.22 -34.18 11.69
C LYS A 710 -7.83 -35.47 12.29
N LEU A 711 -8.56 -35.35 13.39
CA LEU A 711 -9.23 -36.49 14.04
C LEU A 711 -10.51 -36.92 13.31
N GLY A 712 -11.03 -36.11 12.38
CA GLY A 712 -12.25 -36.35 11.61
C GLY A 712 -13.55 -36.21 12.41
N GLN A 713 -13.48 -35.72 13.64
CA GLN A 713 -14.63 -35.51 14.53
C GLN A 713 -14.26 -34.54 15.67
N PRO A 714 -15.24 -33.88 16.34
CA PRO A 714 -14.97 -32.91 17.41
C PRO A 714 -14.53 -33.61 18.70
N CYS A 715 -13.22 -33.82 18.86
CA CYS A 715 -12.64 -34.45 20.05
C CYS A 715 -12.16 -33.46 21.10
N PHE A 716 -11.80 -32.24 20.71
CA PHE A 716 -11.43 -31.17 21.61
C PHE A 716 -12.52 -30.09 21.61
N ALA A 717 -12.97 -29.71 22.80
CA ALA A 717 -13.98 -28.67 22.99
C ALA A 717 -13.47 -27.59 23.96
N LEU A 718 -13.93 -26.35 23.79
CA LEU A 718 -13.67 -25.27 24.74
C LEU A 718 -14.34 -25.57 26.08
N GLY A 719 -13.58 -25.41 27.16
CA GLY A 719 -14.05 -25.42 28.54
C GLY A 719 -14.18 -24.02 29.12
N SER A 720 -13.76 -23.84 30.37
CA SER A 720 -13.74 -22.53 31.03
C SER A 720 -12.69 -21.59 30.43
N ILE A 721 -13.02 -20.30 30.39
CA ILE A 721 -12.12 -19.23 29.94
C ILE A 721 -11.99 -18.23 31.09
N ALA A 722 -10.77 -17.99 31.55
CA ALA A 722 -10.47 -17.05 32.62
C ALA A 722 -9.26 -16.18 32.23
N GLY A 723 -9.53 -14.94 31.82
CA GLY A 723 -8.49 -14.07 31.28
C GLY A 723 -7.85 -14.72 30.05
N ASN A 724 -6.53 -14.95 30.10
CA ASN A 724 -5.77 -15.63 29.04
C ASN A 724 -5.60 -17.13 29.27
N GLU A 725 -6.20 -17.70 30.32
CA GLU A 725 -6.25 -19.15 30.52
C GLU A 725 -7.49 -19.73 29.84
N VAL A 726 -7.29 -20.71 28.96
CA VAL A 726 -8.34 -21.42 28.23
C VAL A 726 -8.24 -22.89 28.55
N ALA A 727 -9.25 -23.43 29.23
CA ALA A 727 -9.39 -24.85 29.42
C ALA A 727 -9.99 -25.50 28.16
N VAL A 728 -9.49 -26.67 27.81
CA VAL A 728 -9.97 -27.49 26.69
C VAL A 728 -10.17 -28.91 27.20
N THR A 729 -11.31 -29.48 26.88
CA THR A 729 -11.66 -30.83 27.27
C THR A 729 -11.54 -31.77 26.07
N PHE A 730 -10.90 -32.91 26.30
CA PHE A 730 -10.87 -34.03 25.37
C PHE A 730 -12.08 -34.96 25.63
N ASP A 731 -12.90 -35.18 24.61
CA ASP A 731 -14.07 -36.05 24.69
C ASP A 731 -13.63 -37.52 24.80
N ARG A 732 -14.09 -38.21 25.85
CA ARG A 732 -13.79 -39.62 26.08
C ARG A 732 -14.26 -40.53 24.95
N ARG A 733 -15.26 -40.13 24.16
CA ARG A 733 -15.71 -40.87 22.97
C ARG A 733 -14.63 -40.92 21.88
N CYS A 734 -13.68 -39.99 21.90
CA CYS A 734 -12.52 -39.98 21.02
C CYS A 734 -11.32 -40.78 21.57
N ALA A 735 -11.43 -41.39 22.75
CA ALA A 735 -10.37 -42.23 23.30
C ALA A 735 -10.23 -43.59 22.59
N ASP A 736 -11.08 -43.88 21.59
CA ASP A 736 -10.94 -45.04 20.73
C ASP A 736 -9.59 -45.03 19.99
N ALA A 737 -8.90 -46.17 19.98
CA ALA A 737 -7.58 -46.31 19.37
C ALA A 737 -7.56 -45.98 17.86
N ALA A 738 -8.66 -46.22 17.14
CA ALA A 738 -8.78 -45.87 15.72
C ALA A 738 -8.84 -44.36 15.48
N VAL A 739 -9.31 -43.59 16.47
CA VAL A 739 -9.38 -42.12 16.40
C VAL A 739 -8.04 -41.52 16.82
N LEU A 740 -7.51 -41.95 17.97
CA LEU A 740 -6.23 -41.46 18.49
C LEU A 740 -5.06 -41.76 17.54
N SER A 741 -5.05 -42.94 16.89
CA SER A 741 -4.02 -43.28 15.92
C SER A 741 -3.98 -42.33 14.72
N ARG A 742 -5.03 -41.55 14.45
CA ARG A 742 -5.01 -40.48 13.42
C ARG A 742 -4.03 -39.36 13.78
N LEU A 743 -3.73 -39.11 15.06
CA LEU A 743 -2.69 -38.17 15.47
C LEU A 743 -1.32 -38.53 14.86
N GLU A 744 -1.03 -39.81 14.65
CA GLU A 744 0.24 -40.27 14.06
C GLU A 744 0.15 -40.62 12.57
N THR A 745 -0.98 -41.15 12.11
CA THR A 745 -1.12 -41.77 10.78
C THR A 745 -1.71 -40.86 9.71
N TYR A 746 -2.30 -39.74 10.13
CA TYR A 746 -2.81 -38.70 9.23
C TYR A 746 -1.81 -37.55 9.17
N PRO A 747 -1.80 -36.78 8.06
CA PRO A 747 -0.96 -35.59 7.94
C PRO A 747 -1.05 -34.65 9.16
N PRO A 748 -0.04 -33.81 9.42
CA PRO A 748 -0.08 -32.87 10.53
C PRO A 748 -1.30 -31.94 10.46
N ALA A 749 -1.84 -31.58 11.62
CA ALA A 749 -3.03 -30.74 11.77
C ALA A 749 -2.87 -29.39 11.07
N GLY A 750 -1.64 -28.87 11.04
CA GLY A 750 -1.31 -27.62 10.34
C GLY A 750 -1.51 -27.65 8.83
N LEU A 751 -1.63 -28.83 8.20
CA LEU A 751 -1.99 -28.93 6.78
C LEU A 751 -3.50 -28.84 6.54
N TYR A 752 -4.34 -29.13 7.54
CA TYR A 752 -5.79 -29.02 7.42
C TYR A 752 -6.21 -27.56 7.49
N GLY A 753 -6.86 -27.08 6.43
CA GLY A 753 -7.17 -25.65 6.27
C GLY A 753 -5.99 -24.80 5.79
N SER A 754 -4.81 -25.41 5.53
CA SER A 754 -3.71 -24.70 4.87
C SER A 754 -4.02 -24.41 3.40
N PRO A 755 -3.35 -23.42 2.78
CA PRO A 755 -3.66 -23.01 1.42
C PRO A 755 -3.44 -24.16 0.42
N PRO A 756 -4.26 -24.32 -0.64
CA PRO A 756 -4.10 -25.44 -1.58
C PRO A 756 -2.71 -25.51 -2.23
N GLY A 757 -2.06 -24.36 -2.44
CA GLY A 757 -0.67 -24.29 -2.90
C GLY A 757 0.31 -24.96 -1.93
N ARG A 758 0.14 -24.75 -0.63
CA ARG A 758 0.93 -25.39 0.44
C ARG A 758 0.75 -26.90 0.45
N GLN A 759 -0.50 -27.37 0.44
CA GLN A 759 -0.81 -28.81 0.47
C GLN A 759 -0.17 -29.54 -0.72
N LYS A 760 -0.29 -28.97 -1.93
CA LYS A 760 0.31 -29.51 -3.16
C LYS A 760 1.83 -29.40 -3.19
N ALA A 761 2.41 -28.42 -2.51
CA ALA A 761 3.86 -28.26 -2.42
C ALA A 761 4.48 -29.39 -1.58
N VAL A 762 3.89 -29.70 -0.42
CA VAL A 762 4.39 -30.72 0.52
C VAL A 762 4.02 -32.13 0.09
N VAL A 763 2.74 -32.36 -0.19
CA VAL A 763 2.19 -33.71 -0.35
C VAL A 763 2.11 -34.04 -1.83
N LYS A 764 2.89 -35.02 -2.26
CA LYS A 764 2.90 -35.51 -3.65
C LYS A 764 2.10 -36.80 -3.79
N ASN A 765 2.04 -37.60 -2.74
CA ASN A 765 1.26 -38.83 -2.73
C ASN A 765 -0.27 -38.53 -2.82
N PRO A 766 -0.96 -39.04 -3.85
CA PRO A 766 -2.39 -38.82 -4.04
C PRO A 766 -3.26 -39.43 -2.93
N GLU A 767 -2.84 -40.50 -2.27
CA GLU A 767 -3.58 -41.07 -1.13
C GLU A 767 -3.53 -40.15 0.09
N THR A 768 -2.37 -39.54 0.35
CA THR A 768 -2.19 -38.58 1.43
C THR A 768 -2.95 -37.28 1.15
N LEU A 769 -2.99 -36.82 -0.11
CA LEU A 769 -3.84 -35.69 -0.54
C LEU A 769 -5.33 -35.98 -0.37
N ARG A 770 -5.79 -37.20 -0.65
CA ARG A 770 -7.19 -37.58 -0.41
C ARG A 770 -7.57 -37.42 1.05
N LYS A 771 -6.71 -37.84 1.99
CA LYS A 771 -6.94 -37.68 3.44
C LYS A 771 -7.14 -36.22 3.87
N LEU A 772 -6.50 -35.27 3.19
CA LEU A 772 -6.68 -33.83 3.42
C LEU A 772 -7.99 -33.28 2.84
N ALA A 773 -8.57 -33.95 1.83
CA ALA A 773 -9.81 -33.54 1.17
C ALA A 773 -11.08 -34.16 1.79
N THR A 774 -10.96 -35.17 2.66
CA THR A 774 -12.09 -35.94 3.19
C THR A 774 -12.90 -35.23 4.28
N ILE A 775 -12.64 -33.96 4.60
CA ILE A 775 -13.27 -33.23 5.74
C ILE A 775 -13.71 -31.84 5.30
#